data_AF-T0PUZ3-F1
#
_entry.id   AF-T0PUZ3-F1
#
_cell.length_a   1.000
_cell.length_b   1.000
_cell.length_c   1.000
_cell.angle_alpha   90.00
_cell.angle_beta   90.00
_cell.angle_gamma   90.00
#
_symmetry.space_group_name_H-M   'P 1'
#
loop_
_entity.id
_entity.type
_entity.pdbx_description
1 polymer ?
#
loop_
_entity_poly.entity_id
_entity_poly.type
_entity_poly.pdbx_seq_one_letter_code
_entity_poly.pdbx_strand_id
1 'polypeptide(L)'
;ASLALACPANQNIVSIEYASYGTPAGTYPNFVSTWCDAPDSATQAAAICVGHNACTLDANSGVFTDACPGVAKRLSVIAECVDADLVGSSALDGASATIQCPQGEYIGSIPFASYGTPTGEFPDYAADPTCDAAGAVATIGDRCIGENACSVDVHSGTFGDDPCPGATKKLDVTAKCVPNNIIGTSVAQDSSASLQCPAGTYISAIDFASFGTATGIFPDFSVDPTCHAADSNLVVGSSCLGKNSCTVAATADTFTAGPCAGSTKSLSIVAECISNDIIGTSVPQGAVLHLSCPAGKTVQSIDFASFGNPTGHVGSFATGSCDDPSSVAIVQQACLGQDSCSVPANNVFTDNCYGVQKHLTVQATCATPPPDPQIIGGSVPEHGTLELSCPAGQAIDAVLYASYGLSGGAFPRFVNDWCTSPYSEPVVEFLCLGQTSCSVPAESAAFSNPCVDTDKTLSVTAHCKDAAPVIVTPPNPDPTIISATATDGNTLSLQCPNNFVVGPVLFASYGTSAVQSGVNTVSWCHAPLSGPAVQDACTGQNACSIDVSPQAPYFGQDPCLGVEKHLTVQVQCVDPDLIGGVAADGSSLDLACPAGDVVGEILFASYGNPTGDASLFQKGWCDSMYSTNVVSSLCLHQASCSIPVNTGYDFLDLVSCSDAFSW
;
A
#
# COMPACT_ATOMS: atom_id res chain seq x y z
N ALA A 1 -3.52 -29.14 -15.81
CA ALA A 1 -4.36 -28.18 -16.56
C ALA A 1 -5.30 -27.55 -15.56
N SER A 2 -5.52 -26.25 -15.62
CA SER A 2 -6.39 -25.52 -14.70
C SER A 2 -7.64 -25.01 -15.43
N LEU A 3 -8.76 -24.92 -14.69
CA LEU A 3 -10.03 -24.36 -15.13
C LEU A 3 -10.29 -23.09 -14.30
N ALA A 4 -10.38 -21.94 -14.94
CA ALA A 4 -10.76 -20.70 -14.29
C ALA A 4 -12.28 -20.47 -14.42
N LEU A 5 -12.93 -20.14 -13.31
CA LEU A 5 -14.33 -19.70 -13.27
C LEU A 5 -14.35 -18.24 -12.80
N ALA A 6 -15.21 -17.43 -13.41
CA ALA A 6 -15.41 -16.05 -13.03
C ALA A 6 -16.86 -15.63 -13.29
N CYS A 7 -17.45 -14.96 -12.31
CA CYS A 7 -18.75 -14.32 -12.44
C CYS A 7 -18.63 -12.91 -13.02
N PRO A 8 -19.73 -12.34 -13.55
CA PRO A 8 -19.83 -10.91 -13.82
C PRO A 8 -19.42 -10.06 -12.62
N ALA A 9 -19.08 -8.79 -12.87
CA ALA A 9 -18.73 -7.87 -11.80
C ALA A 9 -19.86 -7.78 -10.74
N ASN A 10 -19.49 -7.69 -9.46
CA ASN A 10 -20.38 -7.65 -8.31
C ASN A 10 -21.21 -8.92 -8.06
N GLN A 11 -20.83 -10.05 -8.66
CA GLN A 11 -21.45 -11.36 -8.39
C GLN A 11 -20.44 -12.34 -7.81
N ASN A 12 -20.91 -13.27 -6.98
CA ASN A 12 -20.10 -14.37 -6.46
C ASN A 12 -20.66 -15.71 -6.92
N ILE A 13 -19.78 -16.70 -7.02
CA ILE A 13 -20.19 -18.09 -7.20
C ILE A 13 -20.88 -18.52 -5.91
N VAL A 14 -22.15 -18.93 -5.97
CA VAL A 14 -22.93 -19.32 -4.78
C VAL A 14 -23.20 -20.82 -4.70
N SER A 15 -23.26 -21.49 -5.85
CA SER A 15 -23.46 -22.93 -5.93
C SER A 15 -22.63 -23.54 -7.06
N ILE A 16 -22.39 -24.85 -6.95
CA ILE A 16 -21.84 -25.69 -8.01
C ILE A 16 -22.93 -26.68 -8.43
N GLU A 17 -23.68 -26.31 -9.47
CA GLU A 17 -24.76 -27.12 -10.04
C GLU A 17 -24.28 -28.46 -10.60
N TYR A 18 -23.06 -28.47 -11.12
CA TYR A 18 -22.44 -29.67 -11.63
C TYR A 18 -20.92 -29.58 -11.52
N ALA A 19 -20.27 -30.65 -11.08
CA ALA A 19 -18.85 -30.82 -11.28
C ALA A 19 -18.50 -32.29 -11.50
N SER A 20 -17.65 -32.56 -12.49
CA SER A 20 -17.12 -33.89 -12.75
C SER A 20 -15.66 -33.80 -13.17
N TYR A 21 -14.79 -34.41 -12.37
CA TYR A 21 -13.43 -34.76 -12.75
C TYR A 21 -13.37 -36.22 -13.19
N GLY A 22 -13.29 -36.45 -14.49
CA GLY A 22 -13.37 -37.80 -15.06
C GLY A 22 -13.61 -37.77 -16.56
N THR A 23 -14.58 -38.54 -17.03
CA THR A 23 -14.96 -38.57 -18.45
C THR A 23 -16.40 -38.10 -18.67
N PRO A 24 -16.80 -36.89 -18.26
CA PRO A 24 -18.17 -36.43 -18.47
C PRO A 24 -18.55 -36.49 -19.97
N ALA A 25 -19.82 -36.61 -20.30
CA ALA A 25 -20.32 -36.52 -21.68
C ALA A 25 -21.04 -35.19 -21.89
N GLY A 26 -21.14 -34.73 -23.14
CA GLY A 26 -21.80 -33.48 -23.49
C GLY A 26 -20.90 -32.24 -23.47
N THR A 27 -21.53 -31.07 -23.56
CA THR A 27 -20.90 -29.75 -23.68
C THR A 27 -21.67 -28.75 -22.83
N TYR A 28 -21.00 -27.71 -22.32
CA TYR A 28 -21.64 -26.65 -21.54
C TYR A 28 -22.89 -26.10 -22.26
N PRO A 29 -24.03 -25.91 -21.57
CA PRO A 29 -24.28 -26.15 -20.13
C PRO A 29 -24.85 -27.55 -19.81
N ASN A 30 -24.76 -28.53 -20.71
CA ASN A 30 -25.37 -29.85 -20.57
C ASN A 30 -24.31 -30.95 -20.44
N PHE A 31 -23.75 -31.10 -19.25
CA PHE A 31 -22.85 -32.20 -18.94
C PHE A 31 -23.61 -33.36 -18.28
N VAL A 32 -23.12 -34.58 -18.51
CA VAL A 32 -23.64 -35.78 -17.86
C VAL A 32 -22.48 -36.60 -17.35
N SER A 33 -22.51 -36.99 -16.07
CA SER A 33 -21.50 -37.87 -15.50
C SER A 33 -21.54 -39.25 -16.16
N THR A 34 -20.36 -39.85 -16.34
CA THR A 34 -20.23 -41.22 -16.87
C THR A 34 -19.68 -42.14 -15.79
N TRP A 35 -19.30 -43.37 -16.17
CA TRP A 35 -18.75 -44.34 -15.23
C TRP A 35 -17.44 -43.90 -14.56
N CYS A 36 -16.68 -42.97 -15.18
CA CYS A 36 -15.56 -42.32 -14.53
C CYS A 36 -15.96 -40.91 -14.12
N ASP A 37 -16.33 -40.78 -12.85
CA ASP A 37 -16.69 -39.52 -12.21
C ASP A 37 -16.16 -39.55 -10.77
N ALA A 38 -15.33 -38.57 -10.40
CA ALA A 38 -14.80 -38.50 -9.05
C ALA A 38 -15.90 -38.05 -8.07
N PRO A 39 -16.16 -38.82 -6.99
CA PRO A 39 -17.29 -38.55 -6.10
C PRO A 39 -17.13 -37.25 -5.28
N ASP A 40 -15.91 -36.72 -5.19
CA ASP A 40 -15.56 -35.48 -4.49
C ASP A 40 -15.53 -34.25 -5.42
N SER A 41 -15.85 -34.40 -6.71
CA SER A 41 -15.80 -33.32 -7.70
C SER A 41 -16.58 -32.08 -7.27
N ALA A 42 -17.84 -32.26 -6.87
CA ALA A 42 -18.72 -31.16 -6.47
C ALA A 42 -18.30 -30.54 -5.14
N THR A 43 -17.95 -31.35 -4.15
CA THR A 43 -17.56 -30.83 -2.82
C THR A 43 -16.25 -30.05 -2.87
N GLN A 44 -15.27 -30.52 -3.66
CA GLN A 44 -13.99 -29.83 -3.82
C GLN A 44 -14.13 -28.56 -4.66
N ALA A 45 -14.90 -28.61 -5.75
CA ALA A 45 -15.19 -27.41 -6.54
C ALA A 45 -15.91 -26.34 -5.70
N ALA A 46 -16.90 -26.75 -4.89
CA ALA A 46 -17.62 -25.83 -4.03
C ALA A 46 -16.72 -25.21 -2.96
N ALA A 47 -15.89 -26.03 -2.29
CA ALA A 47 -14.98 -25.56 -1.26
C ALA A 47 -13.93 -24.53 -1.75
N ILE A 48 -13.57 -24.59 -3.04
CA ILE A 48 -12.59 -23.67 -3.64
C ILE A 48 -13.25 -22.42 -4.24
N CYS A 49 -14.46 -22.55 -4.79
CA CYS A 49 -15.05 -21.51 -5.63
C CYS A 49 -16.23 -20.77 -4.99
N VAL A 50 -17.01 -21.41 -4.12
CA VAL A 50 -18.19 -20.76 -3.51
C VAL A 50 -17.74 -19.61 -2.59
N GLY A 51 -18.42 -18.46 -2.71
CA GLY A 51 -18.09 -17.23 -1.99
C GLY A 51 -17.07 -16.34 -2.69
N HIS A 52 -16.55 -16.74 -3.86
CA HIS A 52 -15.59 -15.96 -4.63
C HIS A 52 -16.19 -15.46 -5.96
N ASN A 53 -15.82 -14.25 -6.39
CA ASN A 53 -16.15 -13.75 -7.72
C ASN A 53 -15.42 -14.54 -8.83
N ALA A 54 -14.20 -15.00 -8.55
CA ALA A 54 -13.41 -15.82 -9.45
C ALA A 54 -12.56 -16.84 -8.68
N CYS A 55 -12.37 -18.01 -9.26
CA CYS A 55 -11.55 -19.09 -8.71
C CYS A 55 -10.82 -19.85 -9.82
N THR A 56 -9.78 -20.60 -9.45
CA THR A 56 -9.08 -21.50 -10.37
C THR A 56 -9.02 -22.91 -9.78
N LEU A 57 -9.47 -23.90 -10.54
CA LEU A 57 -9.49 -25.32 -10.17
C LEU A 57 -8.41 -26.07 -10.96
N ASP A 58 -7.45 -26.66 -10.27
CA ASP A 58 -6.48 -27.53 -10.92
C ASP A 58 -7.06 -28.92 -11.18
N ALA A 59 -7.21 -29.30 -12.45
CA ALA A 59 -7.71 -30.60 -12.87
C ALA A 59 -6.61 -31.67 -12.75
N ASN A 60 -6.32 -32.09 -11.50
CA ASN A 60 -5.35 -33.14 -11.21
C ASN A 60 -5.77 -33.99 -9.99
N SER A 61 -5.11 -35.14 -9.85
CA SER A 61 -5.41 -36.12 -8.79
C SER A 61 -4.93 -35.71 -7.38
N GLY A 62 -4.32 -34.53 -7.24
CA GLY A 62 -4.01 -33.90 -5.95
C GLY A 62 -5.17 -33.06 -5.41
N VAL A 63 -6.10 -32.62 -6.26
CA VAL A 63 -7.32 -31.88 -5.86
C VAL A 63 -8.55 -32.79 -5.84
N PHE A 64 -8.69 -33.64 -6.85
CA PHE A 64 -9.84 -34.54 -7.02
C PHE A 64 -9.40 -36.01 -6.96
N THR A 65 -10.25 -36.89 -6.41
CA THR A 65 -9.93 -38.30 -6.32
C THR A 65 -9.84 -38.94 -7.71
N ASP A 66 -8.87 -39.84 -7.93
CA ASP A 66 -8.77 -40.60 -9.18
C ASP A 66 -9.77 -41.76 -9.23
N ALA A 67 -10.94 -41.52 -9.84
CA ALA A 67 -11.98 -42.53 -10.02
C ALA A 67 -11.67 -43.58 -11.11
N CYS A 68 -10.74 -43.30 -12.03
CA CYS A 68 -10.41 -44.21 -13.13
C CYS A 68 -8.92 -44.11 -13.53
N PRO A 69 -8.04 -44.87 -12.85
CA PRO A 69 -6.61 -44.84 -13.11
C PRO A 69 -6.28 -45.24 -14.56
N GLY A 70 -5.35 -44.52 -15.19
CA GLY A 70 -4.90 -44.80 -16.57
C GLY A 70 -5.82 -44.28 -17.67
N VAL A 71 -6.98 -43.71 -17.33
CA VAL A 71 -7.88 -43.04 -18.28
C VAL A 71 -7.63 -41.54 -18.22
N ALA A 72 -7.61 -40.89 -19.39
CA ALA A 72 -7.48 -39.45 -19.50
C ALA A 72 -8.76 -38.77 -18.97
N LYS A 73 -8.59 -37.87 -18.00
CA LYS A 73 -9.69 -37.16 -17.34
C LYS A 73 -9.74 -35.71 -17.79
N ARG A 74 -10.91 -35.10 -17.66
CA ARG A 74 -11.10 -33.65 -17.74
C ARG A 74 -12.02 -33.18 -16.62
N LEU A 75 -11.88 -31.92 -16.25
CA LEU A 75 -12.76 -31.25 -15.31
C LEU A 75 -13.85 -30.49 -16.09
N SER A 76 -15.11 -30.67 -15.72
CA SER A 76 -16.24 -29.90 -16.24
C SER A 76 -17.08 -29.43 -15.07
N VAL A 77 -17.33 -28.12 -15.00
CA VAL A 77 -18.03 -27.48 -13.88
C VAL A 77 -19.10 -26.54 -14.44
N ILE A 78 -20.26 -26.51 -13.78
CA ILE A 78 -21.32 -25.53 -13.94
C ILE A 78 -21.50 -24.90 -12.57
N ALA A 79 -21.40 -23.58 -12.53
CA ALA A 79 -21.51 -22.79 -11.31
C ALA A 79 -22.60 -21.73 -11.53
N GLU A 80 -23.30 -21.39 -10.46
CA GLU A 80 -24.27 -20.30 -10.47
C GLU A 80 -23.66 -19.04 -9.86
N CYS A 81 -23.90 -17.91 -10.52
CA CYS A 81 -23.46 -16.59 -10.09
C CYS A 81 -24.67 -15.80 -9.60
N VAL A 82 -24.55 -15.24 -8.41
CA VAL A 82 -25.57 -14.37 -7.81
C VAL A 82 -24.90 -13.09 -7.33
N ASP A 83 -25.66 -12.00 -7.28
CA ASP A 83 -25.18 -10.74 -6.71
C ASP A 83 -24.54 -10.98 -5.34
N ALA A 84 -23.33 -10.46 -5.17
CA ALA A 84 -22.48 -10.74 -4.02
C ALA A 84 -23.10 -10.27 -2.69
N ASP A 85 -24.08 -9.38 -2.78
CA ASP A 85 -24.82 -8.82 -1.66
C ASP A 85 -26.10 -9.61 -1.31
N LEU A 86 -26.41 -10.72 -1.98
CA LEU A 86 -27.53 -11.59 -1.62
C LEU A 86 -27.06 -12.80 -0.82
N VAL A 87 -27.78 -13.13 0.25
CA VAL A 87 -27.59 -14.35 1.05
C VAL A 87 -28.89 -15.10 1.23
N GLY A 88 -28.80 -16.43 1.25
CA GLY A 88 -29.95 -17.33 1.32
C GLY A 88 -29.98 -18.15 2.61
N SER A 89 -31.17 -18.54 3.04
CA SER A 89 -31.35 -19.54 4.10
C SER A 89 -32.55 -20.42 3.79
N SER A 90 -32.42 -21.73 4.03
CA SER A 90 -33.50 -22.70 3.88
C SER A 90 -33.52 -23.63 5.10
N ALA A 91 -34.68 -23.77 5.73
CA ALA A 91 -34.85 -24.67 6.88
C ALA A 91 -36.24 -25.29 6.92
N LEU A 92 -36.32 -26.56 7.31
CA LEU A 92 -37.57 -27.30 7.48
C LEU A 92 -38.33 -26.82 8.73
N ASP A 93 -39.64 -27.05 8.75
CA ASP A 93 -40.47 -26.90 9.96
C ASP A 93 -39.89 -27.72 11.13
N GLY A 94 -39.68 -27.04 12.26
CA GLY A 94 -39.01 -27.53 13.46
C GLY A 94 -37.50 -27.26 13.55
N ALA A 95 -36.87 -26.72 12.50
CA ALA A 95 -35.45 -26.33 12.50
C ALA A 95 -35.28 -24.81 12.68
N SER A 96 -34.02 -24.34 12.71
CA SER A 96 -33.70 -22.90 12.76
C SER A 96 -33.04 -22.47 11.44
N ALA A 97 -33.53 -21.40 10.84
CA ALA A 97 -32.92 -20.75 9.69
C ALA A 97 -31.93 -19.68 10.17
N THR A 98 -30.69 -19.73 9.68
CA THR A 98 -29.66 -18.73 9.99
C THR A 98 -29.37 -17.89 8.75
N ILE A 99 -29.40 -16.58 8.90
CA ILE A 99 -29.03 -15.60 7.86
C ILE A 99 -27.80 -14.86 8.37
N GLN A 100 -26.74 -14.82 7.56
CA GLN A 100 -25.45 -14.27 7.95
C GLN A 100 -24.88 -13.48 6.79
N CYS A 101 -24.64 -12.19 7.01
CA CYS A 101 -23.93 -11.34 6.06
C CYS A 101 -22.41 -11.43 6.25
N PRO A 102 -21.62 -11.10 5.21
CA PRO A 102 -20.17 -10.91 5.32
C PRO A 102 -19.76 -9.92 6.42
N GLN A 103 -18.50 -9.96 6.83
CA GLN A 103 -17.97 -9.03 7.82
C GLN A 103 -18.02 -7.60 7.27
N GLY A 104 -18.53 -6.65 8.08
CA GLY A 104 -18.64 -5.24 7.67
C GLY A 104 -19.97 -4.89 7.01
N GLU A 105 -20.89 -5.85 6.92
CA GLU A 105 -22.23 -5.68 6.36
C GLU A 105 -23.31 -6.08 7.36
N TYR A 106 -24.56 -5.72 7.07
CA TYR A 106 -25.74 -6.10 7.83
C TYR A 106 -26.90 -6.44 6.89
N ILE A 107 -27.91 -7.16 7.40
CA ILE A 107 -29.12 -7.50 6.64
C ILE A 107 -29.92 -6.20 6.42
N GLY A 108 -29.89 -5.65 5.21
CA GLY A 108 -30.56 -4.38 4.88
C GLY A 108 -32.02 -4.56 4.46
N SER A 109 -32.34 -5.65 3.78
CA SER A 109 -33.71 -5.97 3.39
C SER A 109 -33.93 -7.47 3.17
N ILE A 110 -35.20 -7.86 3.11
CA ILE A 110 -35.62 -9.24 2.82
C ILE A 110 -36.40 -9.22 1.50
N PRO A 111 -35.72 -9.39 0.33
CA PRO A 111 -36.38 -9.49 -0.97
C PRO A 111 -37.43 -10.59 -1.05
N PHE A 112 -37.19 -11.73 -0.39
CA PHE A 112 -38.10 -12.87 -0.42
C PHE A 112 -38.07 -13.63 0.90
N ALA A 113 -39.24 -14.03 1.39
CA ALA A 113 -39.38 -15.05 2.41
C ALA A 113 -40.73 -15.75 2.23
N SER A 114 -40.73 -17.08 2.31
CA SER A 114 -41.95 -17.88 2.25
C SER A 114 -41.85 -19.04 3.23
N TYR A 115 -42.85 -19.15 4.12
CA TYR A 115 -43.00 -20.29 5.03
C TYR A 115 -44.20 -21.12 4.57
N GLY A 116 -43.93 -22.33 4.07
CA GLY A 116 -44.94 -23.16 3.41
C GLY A 116 -44.30 -24.18 2.48
N THR A 117 -44.75 -24.24 1.22
CA THR A 117 -44.13 -25.09 0.17
C THR A 117 -43.52 -24.28 -0.98
N PRO A 118 -42.60 -23.34 -0.71
CA PRO A 118 -41.92 -22.60 -1.77
C PRO A 118 -41.15 -23.54 -2.70
N THR A 119 -41.08 -23.13 -3.97
CA THR A 119 -40.39 -23.82 -5.06
C THR A 119 -39.26 -22.97 -5.60
N GLY A 120 -38.39 -23.54 -6.44
CA GLY A 120 -37.18 -22.87 -6.90
C GLY A 120 -36.01 -23.07 -5.96
N GLU A 121 -34.92 -22.39 -6.27
CA GLU A 121 -33.63 -22.44 -5.56
C GLU A 121 -33.13 -21.02 -5.32
N PHE A 122 -32.22 -20.83 -4.36
CA PHE A 122 -31.65 -19.52 -4.07
C PHE A 122 -30.94 -18.97 -5.31
N PRO A 123 -31.17 -17.70 -5.71
CA PRO A 123 -31.97 -16.67 -5.06
C PRO A 123 -33.41 -16.58 -5.58
N ASP A 124 -33.73 -17.33 -6.64
CA ASP A 124 -34.97 -17.29 -7.42
C ASP A 124 -36.06 -18.22 -6.89
N TYR A 125 -36.42 -18.02 -5.62
CA TYR A 125 -37.54 -18.73 -5.02
C TYR A 125 -38.89 -18.21 -5.52
N ALA A 126 -39.88 -19.10 -5.53
CA ALA A 126 -41.28 -18.78 -5.82
C ALA A 126 -42.17 -19.34 -4.72
N ALA A 127 -42.95 -18.45 -4.09
CA ALA A 127 -43.95 -18.83 -3.10
C ALA A 127 -45.07 -19.65 -3.75
N ASP A 128 -45.53 -20.70 -3.07
CA ASP A 128 -46.71 -21.45 -3.47
C ASP A 128 -47.97 -20.70 -2.99
N PRO A 129 -48.82 -20.18 -3.90
CA PRO A 129 -50.01 -19.40 -3.51
C PRO A 129 -51.02 -20.19 -2.66
N THR A 130 -50.92 -21.52 -2.63
CA THR A 130 -51.83 -22.40 -1.88
C THR A 130 -51.32 -22.76 -0.49
N CYS A 131 -50.04 -22.51 -0.21
CA CYS A 131 -49.35 -22.93 1.01
C CYS A 131 -48.19 -21.97 1.26
N ASP A 132 -48.54 -20.75 1.68
CA ASP A 132 -47.61 -19.67 2.02
C ASP A 132 -48.18 -18.88 3.20
N ALA A 133 -47.40 -18.72 4.26
CA ALA A 133 -47.79 -17.94 5.42
C ALA A 133 -47.74 -16.44 5.09
N ALA A 134 -48.90 -15.80 5.18
CA ALA A 134 -49.03 -14.37 4.94
C ALA A 134 -48.12 -13.57 5.90
N GLY A 135 -47.27 -12.71 5.34
CA GLY A 135 -46.41 -11.81 6.11
C GLY A 135 -45.05 -12.39 6.51
N ALA A 136 -44.63 -13.54 5.96
CA ALA A 136 -43.32 -14.12 6.23
C ALA A 136 -42.16 -13.11 6.07
N VAL A 137 -42.16 -12.29 5.01
CA VAL A 137 -41.18 -11.21 4.79
C VAL A 137 -41.13 -10.23 5.96
N ALA A 138 -42.28 -9.79 6.48
CA ALA A 138 -42.34 -8.86 7.61
C ALA A 138 -41.84 -9.54 8.91
N THR A 139 -42.24 -10.78 9.16
CA THR A 139 -41.79 -11.54 10.34
C THR A 139 -40.27 -11.73 10.38
N ILE A 140 -39.65 -12.04 9.24
CA ILE A 140 -38.18 -12.11 9.14
C ILE A 140 -37.58 -10.71 9.25
N GLY A 141 -38.13 -9.73 8.53
CA GLY A 141 -37.66 -8.35 8.50
C GLY A 141 -37.55 -7.73 9.89
N ASP A 142 -38.61 -7.85 10.70
CA ASP A 142 -38.67 -7.32 12.07
C ASP A 142 -37.62 -7.91 13.02
N ARG A 143 -37.09 -9.10 12.71
CA ARG A 143 -36.12 -9.82 13.54
C ARG A 143 -34.68 -9.70 13.04
N CYS A 144 -34.51 -9.56 11.73
CA CYS A 144 -33.22 -9.72 11.07
C CYS A 144 -32.66 -8.43 10.49
N ILE A 145 -33.50 -7.49 10.04
CA ILE A 145 -33.01 -6.25 9.43
C ILE A 145 -32.25 -5.42 10.47
N GLY A 146 -31.05 -4.96 10.10
CA GLY A 146 -30.14 -4.21 10.98
C GLY A 146 -29.09 -5.08 11.68
N GLU A 147 -29.23 -6.40 11.67
CA GLU A 147 -28.27 -7.32 12.27
C GLU A 147 -27.32 -7.89 11.21
N ASN A 148 -26.06 -8.17 11.59
CA ASN A 148 -25.13 -8.91 10.72
C ASN A 148 -25.49 -10.40 10.61
N ALA A 149 -26.10 -10.93 11.67
CA ALA A 149 -26.48 -12.34 11.79
C ALA A 149 -27.81 -12.45 12.52
N CYS A 150 -28.73 -13.26 12.00
CA CYS A 150 -29.96 -13.60 12.70
C CYS A 150 -30.26 -15.09 12.60
N SER A 151 -30.93 -15.63 13.63
CA SER A 151 -31.45 -16.99 13.63
C SER A 151 -32.92 -16.98 13.98
N VAL A 152 -33.73 -17.65 13.15
CA VAL A 152 -35.19 -17.71 13.31
C VAL A 152 -35.63 -19.15 13.42
N ASP A 153 -36.37 -19.47 14.49
CA ASP A 153 -36.96 -20.79 14.67
C ASP A 153 -38.17 -20.95 13.73
N VAL A 154 -38.09 -21.95 12.87
CA VAL A 154 -39.06 -22.21 11.82
C VAL A 154 -40.16 -23.10 12.36
N HIS A 155 -41.26 -22.49 12.77
CA HIS A 155 -42.49 -23.20 13.13
C HIS A 155 -43.71 -22.30 12.96
N SER A 156 -44.91 -22.89 12.90
CA SER A 156 -46.16 -22.13 12.70
C SER A 156 -46.30 -20.97 13.69
N GLY A 157 -46.08 -21.19 14.99
CA GLY A 157 -46.16 -20.13 16.01
C GLY A 157 -45.29 -18.88 15.78
N THR A 158 -44.26 -18.94 14.93
CA THR A 158 -43.43 -17.78 14.54
C THR A 158 -44.09 -16.99 13.40
N PHE A 159 -44.70 -17.69 12.44
CA PHE A 159 -45.26 -17.14 11.20
C PHE A 159 -46.80 -17.04 11.19
N GLY A 160 -47.46 -17.38 12.29
CA GLY A 160 -48.92 -17.30 12.46
C GLY A 160 -49.59 -18.67 12.49
N ASP A 161 -50.72 -18.80 11.81
CA ASP A 161 -51.41 -20.08 11.66
C ASP A 161 -50.68 -20.98 10.65
N ASP A 162 -50.85 -22.30 10.77
CA ASP A 162 -50.30 -23.25 9.80
C ASP A 162 -50.95 -23.02 8.42
N PRO A 163 -50.20 -22.58 7.39
CA PRO A 163 -50.76 -22.25 6.08
C PRO A 163 -51.30 -23.49 5.34
N CYS A 164 -50.84 -24.69 5.70
CA CYS A 164 -51.15 -25.93 4.98
C CYS A 164 -50.94 -27.15 5.90
N PRO A 165 -51.94 -27.48 6.73
CA PRO A 165 -51.86 -28.61 7.66
C PRO A 165 -51.61 -29.95 6.95
N GLY A 166 -50.64 -30.72 7.43
CA GLY A 166 -50.29 -32.03 6.89
C GLY A 166 -49.30 -32.00 5.71
N ALA A 167 -48.97 -30.83 5.18
CA ALA A 167 -47.84 -30.67 4.26
C ALA A 167 -46.52 -30.50 5.03
N THR A 168 -45.43 -30.99 4.45
CA THR A 168 -44.08 -30.69 4.94
C THR A 168 -43.75 -29.27 4.54
N LYS A 169 -43.65 -28.38 5.54
CA LYS A 169 -43.34 -26.98 5.34
C LYS A 169 -41.85 -26.72 5.47
N LYS A 170 -41.38 -25.70 4.77
CA LYS A 170 -40.05 -25.12 4.94
C LYS A 170 -40.15 -23.59 4.87
N LEU A 171 -39.13 -22.94 5.40
CA LEU A 171 -38.86 -21.53 5.21
C LEU A 171 -37.72 -21.39 4.20
N ASP A 172 -37.97 -20.70 3.10
CA ASP A 172 -36.92 -20.20 2.20
C ASP A 172 -36.85 -18.68 2.29
N VAL A 173 -35.64 -18.14 2.46
CA VAL A 173 -35.38 -16.70 2.59
C VAL A 173 -34.26 -16.28 1.65
N THR A 174 -34.48 -15.16 0.97
CA THR A 174 -33.44 -14.36 0.30
C THR A 174 -33.35 -13.03 1.04
N ALA A 175 -32.17 -12.71 1.56
CA ALA A 175 -31.85 -11.47 2.24
C ALA A 175 -30.80 -10.70 1.45
N LYS A 176 -30.86 -9.38 1.51
CA LYS A 176 -29.86 -8.49 0.92
C LYS A 176 -29.00 -7.87 2.01
N CYS A 177 -27.71 -8.11 1.93
CA CYS A 177 -26.67 -7.54 2.77
C CYS A 177 -26.28 -6.15 2.27
N VAL A 178 -25.98 -5.27 3.21
CA VAL A 178 -25.67 -3.88 2.96
C VAL A 178 -24.45 -3.49 3.78
N PRO A 179 -23.46 -2.80 3.20
CA PRO A 179 -22.32 -2.28 3.96
C PRO A 179 -22.75 -1.41 5.14
N ASN A 180 -22.02 -1.51 6.27
CA ASN A 180 -22.36 -0.79 7.51
C ASN A 180 -22.31 0.75 7.38
N ASN A 181 -21.68 1.28 6.33
CA ASN A 181 -21.68 2.70 5.99
C ASN A 181 -22.92 3.12 5.19
N ILE A 182 -23.71 2.21 4.63
CA ILE A 182 -24.91 2.57 3.86
C ILE A 182 -26.13 2.48 4.77
N ILE A 183 -26.95 3.53 4.78
CA ILE A 183 -28.21 3.59 5.52
C ILE A 183 -29.35 4.02 4.60
N GLY A 184 -30.58 3.73 4.98
CA GLY A 184 -31.73 4.18 4.19
C GLY A 184 -33.05 3.79 4.81
N THR A 185 -34.11 4.30 4.20
CA THR A 185 -35.48 4.06 4.65
C THR A 185 -36.46 4.29 3.50
N SER A 186 -37.64 3.69 3.63
CA SER A 186 -38.77 3.95 2.74
C SER A 186 -40.01 4.10 3.60
N VAL A 187 -40.56 5.32 3.63
CA VAL A 187 -41.75 5.63 4.44
C VAL A 187 -42.90 6.09 3.55
N ALA A 188 -44.12 5.75 3.93
CA ALA A 188 -45.32 6.19 3.22
C ALA A 188 -45.49 7.72 3.29
N GLN A 189 -46.26 8.27 2.36
CA GLN A 189 -46.70 9.65 2.39
C GLN A 189 -47.26 10.03 3.78
N ASP A 190 -46.98 11.27 4.19
CA ASP A 190 -47.41 11.88 5.45
C ASP A 190 -46.76 11.25 6.71
N SER A 191 -45.75 10.39 6.51
CA SER A 191 -44.86 9.90 7.57
C SER A 191 -43.58 10.73 7.65
N SER A 192 -42.69 10.40 8.60
CA SER A 192 -41.38 11.02 8.74
C SER A 192 -40.28 9.99 8.50
N ALA A 193 -39.40 10.24 7.53
CA ALA A 193 -38.23 9.43 7.25
C ALA A 193 -37.10 9.85 8.19
N SER A 194 -36.60 8.94 9.02
CA SER A 194 -35.47 9.19 9.89
C SER A 194 -34.25 8.39 9.42
N LEU A 195 -33.12 9.08 9.26
CA LEU A 195 -31.82 8.47 8.98
C LEU A 195 -30.94 8.63 10.21
N GLN A 196 -30.24 7.55 10.56
CA GLN A 196 -29.35 7.50 11.71
C GLN A 196 -28.09 6.73 11.33
N CYS A 197 -26.97 7.42 11.27
CA CYS A 197 -25.68 6.76 11.10
C CYS A 197 -25.21 6.11 12.42
N PRO A 198 -24.33 5.09 12.35
CA PRO A 198 -23.68 4.52 13.54
C PRO A 198 -23.02 5.58 14.44
N ALA A 199 -22.82 5.25 15.71
CA ALA A 199 -22.17 6.18 16.64
C ALA A 199 -20.78 6.58 16.14
N GLY A 200 -20.48 7.88 16.17
CA GLY A 200 -19.17 8.39 15.72
C GLY A 200 -19.05 8.57 14.20
N THR A 201 -20.15 8.57 13.46
CA THR A 201 -20.18 8.78 11.99
C THR A 201 -21.21 9.85 11.60
N TYR A 202 -21.19 10.35 10.36
CA TYR A 202 -22.17 11.30 9.83
C TYR A 202 -22.53 11.02 8.38
N ILE A 203 -23.69 11.52 7.94
CA ILE A 203 -24.19 11.36 6.57
C ILE A 203 -23.33 12.22 5.63
N SER A 204 -22.51 11.58 4.80
CA SER A 204 -21.64 12.24 3.81
C SER A 204 -22.33 12.49 2.47
N ALA A 205 -23.25 11.59 2.11
CA ALA A 205 -23.92 11.64 0.83
C ALA A 205 -25.31 11.04 0.85
N ILE A 206 -26.10 11.45 -0.15
CA ILE A 206 -27.39 10.87 -0.49
C ILE A 206 -27.22 10.22 -1.85
N ASP A 207 -27.13 8.89 -1.88
CA ASP A 207 -26.97 8.11 -3.11
C ASP A 207 -28.27 8.04 -3.90
N PHE A 208 -29.40 8.03 -3.17
CA PHE A 208 -30.72 8.00 -3.76
C PHE A 208 -31.72 8.74 -2.87
N ALA A 209 -32.57 9.58 -3.46
CA ALA A 209 -33.79 10.04 -2.82
C ALA A 209 -34.89 10.21 -3.85
N SER A 210 -36.07 9.69 -3.54
CA SER A 210 -37.26 9.85 -4.37
C SER A 210 -38.51 9.94 -3.52
N PHE A 211 -39.18 11.10 -3.58
CA PHE A 211 -40.56 11.24 -3.14
C PHE A 211 -41.50 10.98 -4.33
N GLY A 212 -42.18 9.84 -4.34
CA GLY A 212 -42.89 9.35 -5.53
C GLY A 212 -43.35 7.89 -5.41
N THR A 213 -43.36 7.17 -6.52
CA THR A 213 -43.61 5.71 -6.57
C THR A 213 -42.34 4.96 -6.96
N ALA A 214 -41.25 5.21 -6.24
CA ALA A 214 -40.01 4.48 -6.45
C ALA A 214 -40.26 2.96 -6.34
N THR A 215 -39.60 2.21 -7.20
CA THR A 215 -39.67 0.74 -7.22
C THR A 215 -38.41 0.15 -6.60
N GLY A 216 -38.46 -1.13 -6.25
CA GLY A 216 -37.36 -1.82 -5.58
C GLY A 216 -37.45 -1.73 -4.05
N ILE A 217 -36.40 -2.22 -3.40
CA ILE A 217 -36.26 -2.33 -1.95
C ILE A 217 -34.89 -1.83 -1.56
N PHE A 218 -34.72 -1.38 -0.31
CA PHE A 218 -33.44 -0.87 0.15
C PHE A 218 -32.31 -1.91 -0.03
N PRO A 219 -31.13 -1.51 -0.53
CA PRO A 219 -30.73 -0.18 -1.03
C PRO A 219 -31.03 0.07 -2.53
N ASP A 220 -31.52 -0.91 -3.28
CA ASP A 220 -31.71 -0.84 -4.73
C ASP A 220 -33.05 -0.20 -5.14
N PHE A 221 -33.23 1.07 -4.82
CA PHE A 221 -34.38 1.81 -5.34
C PHE A 221 -34.14 2.27 -6.78
N SER A 222 -35.21 2.26 -7.56
CA SER A 222 -35.26 2.83 -8.90
C SER A 222 -36.32 3.91 -8.98
N VAL A 223 -35.93 5.07 -9.53
CA VAL A 223 -36.86 6.17 -9.81
C VAL A 223 -37.91 5.70 -10.81
N ASP A 224 -39.18 5.88 -10.48
CA ASP A 224 -40.26 5.84 -11.46
C ASP A 224 -40.29 7.18 -12.20
N PRO A 225 -39.95 7.22 -13.51
CA PRO A 225 -39.88 8.47 -14.26
C PRO A 225 -41.23 9.19 -14.36
N THR A 226 -42.34 8.49 -14.13
CA THR A 226 -43.70 9.04 -14.20
C THR A 226 -44.15 9.71 -12.90
N CYS A 227 -43.48 9.44 -11.78
CA CYS A 227 -43.94 9.82 -10.46
C CYS A 227 -42.75 9.93 -9.49
N HIS A 228 -41.99 11.02 -9.64
CA HIS A 228 -40.81 11.36 -8.83
C HIS A 228 -40.65 12.88 -8.70
N ALA A 229 -40.42 13.38 -7.49
CA ALA A 229 -40.12 14.79 -7.25
C ALA A 229 -38.64 15.08 -7.54
N ALA A 230 -38.35 15.86 -8.58
CA ALA A 230 -36.98 16.11 -9.06
C ALA A 230 -36.05 16.79 -8.04
N ASP A 231 -36.61 17.43 -7.01
CA ASP A 231 -35.89 18.07 -5.93
C ASP A 231 -35.63 17.15 -4.73
N SER A 232 -36.04 15.87 -4.78
CA SER A 232 -35.92 14.92 -3.67
C SER A 232 -34.51 14.87 -3.08
N ASN A 233 -33.49 14.72 -3.93
CA ASN A 233 -32.08 14.69 -3.50
C ASN A 233 -31.63 16.01 -2.84
N LEU A 234 -32.08 17.16 -3.36
CA LEU A 234 -31.71 18.46 -2.82
C LEU A 234 -32.35 18.72 -1.45
N VAL A 235 -33.62 18.37 -1.30
CA VAL A 235 -34.38 18.53 -0.04
C VAL A 235 -33.81 17.61 1.05
N VAL A 236 -33.59 16.33 0.73
CA VAL A 236 -32.98 15.38 1.66
C VAL A 236 -31.53 15.79 1.98
N GLY A 237 -30.73 16.15 0.96
CA GLY A 237 -29.34 16.56 1.14
C GLY A 237 -29.21 17.78 2.07
N SER A 238 -30.01 18.83 1.86
CA SER A 238 -30.00 20.02 2.71
C SER A 238 -30.44 19.74 4.16
N SER A 239 -31.24 18.68 4.37
CA SER A 239 -31.71 18.29 5.69
C SER A 239 -30.74 17.38 6.43
N CYS A 240 -29.98 16.55 5.71
CA CYS A 240 -29.27 15.39 6.28
C CYS A 240 -27.75 15.45 6.19
N LEU A 241 -27.17 16.05 5.15
CA LEU A 241 -25.71 16.06 4.96
C LEU A 241 -24.99 16.72 6.14
N GLY A 242 -23.88 16.12 6.57
CA GLY A 242 -23.06 16.59 7.68
C GLY A 242 -23.64 16.33 9.08
N LYS A 243 -24.75 15.60 9.19
CA LYS A 243 -25.38 15.25 10.47
C LYS A 243 -25.27 13.75 10.73
N ASN A 244 -25.12 13.36 11.99
CA ASN A 244 -25.23 11.95 12.40
C ASN A 244 -26.66 11.41 12.30
N SER A 245 -27.65 12.29 12.42
CA SER A 245 -29.08 11.96 12.38
C SER A 245 -29.88 13.09 11.73
N CYS A 246 -30.91 12.74 10.98
CA CYS A 246 -31.86 13.70 10.42
C CYS A 246 -33.26 13.07 10.29
N THR A 247 -34.28 13.94 10.22
CA THR A 247 -35.66 13.54 9.92
C THR A 247 -36.21 14.43 8.81
N VAL A 248 -36.80 13.82 7.78
CA VAL A 248 -37.41 14.49 6.63
C VAL A 248 -38.89 14.09 6.56
N ALA A 249 -39.79 15.07 6.51
CA ALA A 249 -41.22 14.82 6.39
C ALA A 249 -41.61 14.42 4.96
N ALA A 250 -42.25 13.26 4.78
CA ALA A 250 -42.68 12.74 3.49
C ALA A 250 -44.03 13.36 3.04
N THR A 251 -44.12 14.70 3.05
CA THR A 251 -45.35 15.45 2.74
C THR A 251 -45.23 16.20 1.42
N ALA A 252 -46.37 16.46 0.77
CA ALA A 252 -46.42 17.22 -0.48
C ALA A 252 -46.02 18.69 -0.34
N ASP A 253 -45.91 19.22 0.88
CA ASP A 253 -45.43 20.57 1.15
C ASP A 253 -43.90 20.65 1.28
N THR A 254 -43.24 19.52 1.61
CA THR A 254 -41.78 19.43 1.78
C THR A 254 -41.05 19.33 0.44
N PHE A 255 -41.67 18.69 -0.54
CA PHE A 255 -41.16 18.53 -1.91
C PHE A 255 -42.01 19.36 -2.86
N THR A 256 -41.40 19.98 -3.88
CA THR A 256 -42.18 20.77 -4.85
C THR A 256 -43.30 19.94 -5.51
N ALA A 257 -44.42 20.61 -5.77
CA ALA A 257 -45.74 20.00 -5.98
C ALA A 257 -45.78 18.78 -6.92
N GLY A 258 -45.93 17.60 -6.31
CA GLY A 258 -46.75 16.47 -6.72
C GLY A 258 -46.58 15.95 -8.16
N PRO A 259 -45.60 15.08 -8.45
CA PRO A 259 -45.39 14.55 -9.81
C PRO A 259 -46.57 13.70 -10.34
N CYS A 260 -47.50 13.27 -9.47
CA CYS A 260 -48.57 12.31 -9.78
C CYS A 260 -49.74 12.44 -8.79
N ALA A 261 -50.87 13.02 -9.21
CA ALA A 261 -52.09 13.09 -8.39
C ALA A 261 -52.80 11.71 -8.33
N GLY A 262 -53.22 11.28 -7.13
CA GLY A 262 -53.99 10.05 -6.94
C GLY A 262 -53.18 8.76 -6.67
N SER A 263 -51.86 8.78 -6.87
CA SER A 263 -50.98 7.66 -6.50
C SER A 263 -50.54 7.74 -5.03
N THR A 264 -50.45 6.58 -4.36
CA THR A 264 -49.83 6.45 -3.03
C THR A 264 -48.32 6.65 -3.15
N LYS A 265 -47.79 7.71 -2.53
CA LYS A 265 -46.36 8.03 -2.58
C LYS A 265 -45.62 7.46 -1.38
N SER A 266 -44.32 7.29 -1.55
CA SER A 266 -43.35 7.07 -0.49
C SER A 266 -42.17 8.01 -0.65
N LEU A 267 -41.46 8.26 0.45
CA LEU A 267 -40.13 8.85 0.44
C LEU A 267 -39.12 7.72 0.67
N SER A 268 -38.40 7.34 -0.39
CA SER A 268 -37.33 6.34 -0.34
C SER A 268 -35.98 7.04 -0.40
N ILE A 269 -35.08 6.72 0.53
CA ILE A 269 -33.77 7.35 0.68
C ILE A 269 -32.70 6.29 0.91
N VAL A 270 -31.54 6.47 0.27
CA VAL A 270 -30.27 5.76 0.50
C VAL A 270 -29.19 6.82 0.70
N ALA A 271 -28.38 6.63 1.71
CA ALA A 271 -27.34 7.55 2.11
C ALA A 271 -26.10 6.80 2.59
N GLU A 272 -24.96 7.46 2.49
CA GLU A 272 -23.68 6.96 2.97
C GLU A 272 -23.26 7.71 4.24
N CYS A 273 -22.68 6.95 5.17
CA CYS A 273 -22.16 7.37 6.45
C CYS A 273 -20.65 7.18 6.46
N ILE A 274 -19.92 8.22 6.86
CA ILE A 274 -18.47 8.13 7.06
C ILE A 274 -18.12 8.45 8.50
N SER A 275 -16.98 7.93 8.94
CA SER A 275 -16.46 8.22 10.27
C SER A 275 -16.35 9.73 10.51
N ASN A 276 -16.66 10.18 11.72
CA ASN A 276 -16.38 11.55 12.19
C ASN A 276 -14.88 11.87 12.14
N ASP A 277 -14.06 10.84 12.02
CA ASP A 277 -12.63 10.92 11.88
C ASP A 277 -12.21 11.24 10.46
N ILE A 278 -13.07 11.02 9.47
CA ILE A 278 -12.81 11.43 8.09
C ILE A 278 -13.32 12.86 7.91
N ILE A 279 -12.37 13.77 7.74
CA ILE A 279 -12.62 15.17 7.42
C ILE A 279 -12.32 15.40 5.94
N GLY A 280 -13.10 16.25 5.30
CA GLY A 280 -12.82 16.63 3.92
C GLY A 280 -13.58 17.87 3.52
N THR A 281 -13.00 18.61 2.58
CA THR A 281 -13.61 19.84 2.06
C THR A 281 -13.05 20.15 0.68
N SER A 282 -13.75 21.03 -0.03
CA SER A 282 -13.35 21.52 -1.35
C SER A 282 -13.49 23.03 -1.39
N VAL A 283 -12.44 23.71 -1.85
CA VAL A 283 -12.44 25.17 -2.03
C VAL A 283 -12.02 25.54 -3.45
N PRO A 284 -12.58 26.61 -4.04
CA PRO A 284 -12.18 27.05 -5.38
C PRO A 284 -10.76 27.62 -5.39
N GLN A 285 -10.14 27.63 -6.57
CA GLN A 285 -8.85 28.28 -6.81
C GLN A 285 -8.85 29.73 -6.30
N GLY A 286 -7.79 30.10 -5.57
CA GLY A 286 -7.62 31.40 -4.94
C GLY A 286 -8.15 31.49 -3.51
N ALA A 287 -8.88 30.49 -3.01
CA ALA A 287 -9.29 30.39 -1.62
C ALA A 287 -8.24 29.68 -0.74
N VAL A 288 -8.45 29.70 0.58
CA VAL A 288 -7.67 28.91 1.55
C VAL A 288 -8.55 27.78 2.06
N LEU A 289 -8.04 26.55 1.93
CA LEU A 289 -8.68 25.36 2.47
C LEU A 289 -8.32 25.24 3.96
N HIS A 290 -9.32 25.12 4.82
CA HIS A 290 -9.13 24.90 6.24
C HIS A 290 -9.60 23.49 6.61
N LEU A 291 -8.73 22.72 7.25
CA LEU A 291 -9.07 21.41 7.83
C LEU A 291 -8.90 21.49 9.34
N SER A 292 -9.82 20.87 10.06
CA SER A 292 -9.82 20.81 11.52
C SER A 292 -10.35 19.46 11.97
N CYS A 293 -9.56 18.75 12.77
CA CYS A 293 -9.95 17.48 13.35
C CYS A 293 -10.89 17.68 14.55
N PRO A 294 -11.69 16.66 14.90
CA PRO A 294 -12.45 16.65 16.15
C PRO A 294 -11.55 16.85 17.38
N ALA A 295 -12.11 17.37 18.46
CA ALA A 295 -11.36 17.69 19.68
C ALA A 295 -10.53 16.50 20.19
N GLY A 296 -9.24 16.73 20.44
CA GLY A 296 -8.31 15.71 20.92
C GLY A 296 -7.81 14.74 19.84
N LYS A 297 -8.08 15.01 18.56
CA LYS A 297 -7.58 14.26 17.40
C LYS A 297 -6.65 15.11 16.53
N THR A 298 -5.75 14.47 15.81
CA THR A 298 -4.87 15.10 14.80
C THR A 298 -4.96 14.34 13.49
N VAL A 299 -4.64 15.01 12.38
CA VAL A 299 -4.60 14.39 11.05
C VAL A 299 -3.50 13.32 11.03
N GLN A 300 -3.87 12.08 10.74
CA GLN A 300 -2.95 10.93 10.67
C GLN A 300 -2.60 10.56 9.23
N SER A 301 -3.55 10.70 8.31
CA SER A 301 -3.35 10.42 6.89
C SER A 301 -4.09 11.42 6.03
N ILE A 302 -3.56 11.66 4.83
CA ILE A 302 -4.27 12.32 3.74
C ILE A 302 -4.70 11.22 2.78
N ASP A 303 -6.00 10.93 2.73
CA ASP A 303 -6.55 9.81 1.97
C ASP A 303 -6.81 10.21 0.51
N PHE A 304 -7.07 11.50 0.27
CA PHE A 304 -7.21 12.09 -1.05
C PHE A 304 -6.80 13.55 -1.03
N ALA A 305 -6.07 14.00 -2.06
CA ALA A 305 -5.87 15.42 -2.32
C ALA A 305 -5.74 15.65 -3.82
N SER A 306 -6.50 16.60 -4.35
CA SER A 306 -6.46 16.97 -5.76
C SER A 306 -6.66 18.47 -5.92
N PHE A 307 -5.72 19.13 -6.60
CA PHE A 307 -5.89 20.48 -7.13
C PHE A 307 -6.21 20.40 -8.62
N GLY A 308 -7.48 20.52 -8.96
CA GLY A 308 -7.94 20.15 -10.30
C GLY A 308 -9.46 20.26 -10.44
N ASN A 309 -10.07 19.30 -11.13
CA ASN A 309 -11.52 19.14 -11.21
C ASN A 309 -12.02 17.82 -10.59
N PRO A 310 -11.70 17.55 -9.32
CA PRO A 310 -12.13 16.33 -8.66
C PRO A 310 -13.67 16.26 -8.58
N THR A 311 -14.18 15.03 -8.62
CA THR A 311 -15.61 14.74 -8.53
C THR A 311 -15.92 13.95 -7.26
N GLY A 312 -17.19 13.90 -6.87
CA GLY A 312 -17.65 13.14 -5.71
C GLY A 312 -17.82 14.01 -4.47
N HIS A 313 -17.82 13.36 -3.31
CA HIS A 313 -18.04 13.96 -2.00
C HIS A 313 -17.07 13.34 -0.98
N VAL A 314 -17.07 13.83 0.26
CA VAL A 314 -16.20 13.30 1.32
C VAL A 314 -16.51 11.82 1.54
N GLY A 315 -15.50 10.95 1.40
CA GLY A 315 -15.63 9.49 1.42
C GLY A 315 -15.46 8.85 0.04
N SER A 316 -15.75 9.57 -1.05
CA SER A 316 -15.80 9.03 -2.41
C SER A 316 -15.15 9.96 -3.45
N PHE A 317 -14.26 10.86 -3.01
CA PHE A 317 -13.58 11.75 -3.95
C PHE A 317 -12.77 10.95 -4.97
N ALA A 318 -12.90 11.36 -6.22
CA ALA A 318 -12.15 10.80 -7.34
C ALA A 318 -11.44 11.93 -8.09
N THR A 319 -10.25 11.61 -8.62
CA THR A 319 -9.52 12.52 -9.48
C THR A 319 -10.30 12.75 -10.77
N GLY A 320 -10.34 14.00 -11.21
CA GLY A 320 -10.98 14.37 -12.46
C GLY A 320 -10.04 14.24 -13.66
N SER A 321 -10.44 14.82 -14.78
CA SER A 321 -9.60 14.90 -16.00
C SER A 321 -8.40 15.83 -15.85
N CYS A 322 -8.38 16.66 -14.79
CA CYS A 322 -7.27 17.49 -14.38
C CYS A 322 -6.98 17.25 -12.91
N ASP A 323 -5.71 16.97 -12.63
CA ASP A 323 -5.14 16.81 -11.30
C ASP A 323 -3.68 17.25 -11.31
N ASP A 324 -3.21 17.79 -10.20
CA ASP A 324 -1.79 18.01 -9.95
C ASP A 324 -1.22 16.86 -9.12
N PRO A 325 -0.25 16.08 -9.65
CA PRO A 325 0.31 14.92 -8.95
C PRO A 325 1.04 15.27 -7.65
N SER A 326 1.40 16.54 -7.44
CA SER A 326 2.03 17.02 -6.20
C SER A 326 1.02 17.33 -5.08
N SER A 327 -0.30 17.29 -5.37
CA SER A 327 -1.35 17.70 -4.45
C SER A 327 -1.28 16.99 -3.09
N VAL A 328 -1.04 15.68 -3.11
CA VAL A 328 -0.94 14.86 -1.89
C VAL A 328 0.26 15.28 -1.04
N ALA A 329 1.45 15.42 -1.64
CA ALA A 329 2.66 15.77 -0.90
C ALA A 329 2.58 17.16 -0.26
N ILE A 330 2.03 18.14 -0.98
CA ILE A 330 1.84 19.52 -0.48
C ILE A 330 0.90 19.53 0.72
N VAL A 331 -0.23 18.84 0.61
CA VAL A 331 -1.23 18.78 1.68
C VAL A 331 -0.71 17.97 2.87
N GLN A 332 0.02 16.88 2.63
CA GLN A 332 0.67 16.10 3.69
C GLN A 332 1.63 16.95 4.51
N GLN A 333 2.50 17.71 3.84
CA GLN A 333 3.46 18.60 4.50
C GLN A 333 2.78 19.67 5.36
N ALA A 334 1.61 20.17 4.93
CA ALA A 334 0.89 21.21 5.65
C ALA A 334 0.01 20.68 6.80
N CYS A 335 -0.48 19.44 6.73
CA CYS A 335 -1.59 18.98 7.56
C CYS A 335 -1.29 17.80 8.46
N LEU A 336 -0.34 16.91 8.14
CA LEU A 336 -0.06 15.73 8.97
C LEU A 336 0.38 16.14 10.39
N GLY A 337 -0.16 15.44 11.40
CA GLY A 337 0.16 15.65 12.82
C GLY A 337 -0.46 16.91 13.46
N GLN A 338 -1.13 17.74 12.67
CA GLN A 338 -1.82 18.94 13.15
C GLN A 338 -3.26 18.61 13.54
N ASP A 339 -3.79 19.32 14.54
CA ASP A 339 -5.22 19.31 14.87
C ASP A 339 -6.02 20.22 13.92
N SER A 340 -5.34 21.23 13.35
CA SER A 340 -5.87 22.08 12.29
C SER A 340 -4.76 22.57 11.35
N CYS A 341 -5.07 22.69 10.06
CA CYS A 341 -4.13 23.18 9.04
C CYS A 341 -4.84 24.06 8.01
N SER A 342 -4.05 24.85 7.27
CA SER A 342 -4.56 25.72 6.21
C SER A 342 -3.70 25.61 4.96
N VAL A 343 -4.31 25.32 3.81
CA VAL A 343 -3.62 25.13 2.54
C VAL A 343 -4.15 26.14 1.51
N PRO A 344 -3.33 27.05 0.98
CA PRO A 344 -3.77 28.00 -0.03
C PRO A 344 -3.92 27.32 -1.39
N ALA A 345 -5.09 27.43 -2.02
CA ALA A 345 -5.41 26.84 -3.33
C ALA A 345 -4.88 27.74 -4.48
N ASN A 346 -3.57 27.98 -4.54
CA ASN A 346 -2.94 28.94 -5.43
C ASN A 346 -1.78 28.31 -6.24
N ASN A 347 -0.77 29.11 -6.60
CA ASN A 347 0.41 28.72 -7.37
C ASN A 347 1.42 27.83 -6.62
N VAL A 348 1.08 27.39 -5.40
CA VAL A 348 1.80 26.29 -4.73
C VAL A 348 1.62 24.98 -5.51
N PHE A 349 0.52 24.84 -6.25
CA PHE A 349 0.25 23.72 -7.14
C PHE A 349 0.67 24.05 -8.59
N THR A 350 1.14 23.02 -9.30
CA THR A 350 1.58 23.08 -10.69
C THR A 350 0.36 23.10 -11.62
N ASP A 351 0.15 24.23 -12.30
CA ASP A 351 -1.00 24.39 -13.19
C ASP A 351 -0.77 23.74 -14.57
N ASN A 352 -1.28 22.52 -14.73
CA ASN A 352 -1.17 21.76 -15.98
C ASN A 352 -2.44 21.78 -16.85
N CYS A 353 -3.52 22.45 -16.42
CA CYS A 353 -4.81 22.42 -17.14
C CYS A 353 -5.44 23.82 -17.29
N TYR A 354 -5.12 24.47 -18.41
CA TYR A 354 -5.63 25.80 -18.74
C TYR A 354 -7.12 25.78 -19.11
N GLY A 355 -7.89 26.73 -18.55
CA GLY A 355 -9.31 26.90 -18.86
C GLY A 355 -10.28 26.05 -18.05
N VAL A 356 -9.79 25.21 -17.13
CA VAL A 356 -10.62 24.43 -16.20
C VAL A 356 -10.78 25.20 -14.88
N GLN A 357 -12.00 25.26 -14.34
CA GLN A 357 -12.25 25.80 -13.01
C GLN A 357 -11.66 24.83 -11.97
N LYS A 358 -10.58 25.26 -11.31
CA LYS A 358 -9.85 24.44 -10.35
C LYS A 358 -10.40 24.54 -8.93
N HIS A 359 -10.38 23.43 -8.24
CA HIS A 359 -10.71 23.29 -6.83
C HIS A 359 -9.60 22.52 -6.13
N LEU A 360 -9.23 22.94 -4.92
CA LEU A 360 -8.45 22.12 -4.01
C LEU A 360 -9.44 21.30 -3.18
N THR A 361 -9.45 19.98 -3.39
CA THR A 361 -10.27 19.04 -2.64
C THR A 361 -9.37 18.12 -1.85
N VAL A 362 -9.64 18.01 -0.55
CA VAL A 362 -8.85 17.19 0.37
C VAL A 362 -9.77 16.32 1.22
N GLN A 363 -9.32 15.10 1.48
CA GLN A 363 -9.85 14.20 2.49
C GLN A 363 -8.70 13.67 3.35
N ALA A 364 -8.94 13.58 4.64
CA ALA A 364 -7.97 13.17 5.63
C ALA A 364 -8.64 12.38 6.76
N THR A 365 -7.90 11.48 7.38
CA THR A 365 -8.34 10.75 8.56
C THR A 365 -7.67 11.29 9.82
N CYS A 366 -8.48 11.61 10.82
CA CYS A 366 -8.10 12.09 12.14
C CYS A 366 -8.16 10.97 13.16
N ALA A 367 -7.14 10.83 14.00
CA ALA A 367 -7.23 9.93 15.16
C ALA A 367 -6.78 10.67 16.41
N THR A 368 -7.18 10.17 17.59
CA THR A 368 -6.52 10.61 18.82
C THR A 368 -5.03 10.38 18.63
N PRO A 369 -4.17 11.40 18.81
CA PRO A 369 -2.75 11.18 18.81
C PRO A 369 -2.50 10.04 19.79
N PRO A 370 -1.74 9.00 19.43
CA PRO A 370 -1.42 7.94 20.37
C PRO A 370 -0.92 8.61 21.67
N PRO A 371 -1.39 8.17 22.86
CA PRO A 371 -0.80 8.59 24.11
C PRO A 371 0.58 7.94 24.17
N ASP A 372 1.58 8.57 23.56
CA ASP A 372 2.64 7.78 22.95
C ASP A 372 3.82 7.52 23.91
N PRO A 373 4.07 6.26 24.33
CA PRO A 373 5.39 5.87 24.85
C PRO A 373 6.47 5.90 23.75
N GLN A 374 6.10 6.10 22.48
CA GLN A 374 7.01 6.09 21.33
C GLN A 374 7.54 7.47 20.92
N ILE A 375 7.04 8.58 21.47
CA ILE A 375 7.60 9.90 21.20
C ILE A 375 8.62 10.26 22.29
N ILE A 376 9.86 10.49 21.89
CA ILE A 376 10.96 10.89 22.76
C ILE A 376 11.53 12.22 22.29
N GLY A 377 12.20 12.94 23.19
CA GLY A 377 12.71 14.26 22.87
C GLY A 377 12.91 15.11 24.10
N GLY A 378 13.29 16.35 23.86
CA GLY A 378 13.59 17.31 24.91
C GLY A 378 14.31 18.53 24.35
N SER A 379 14.73 19.40 25.24
CA SER A 379 15.53 20.56 24.90
C SER A 379 16.68 20.75 25.86
N VAL A 380 17.81 21.22 25.34
CA VAL A 380 19.02 21.50 26.11
C VAL A 380 19.63 22.83 25.65
N PRO A 381 20.08 23.71 26.56
CA PRO A 381 20.75 24.95 26.18
C PRO A 381 22.10 24.68 25.49
N GLU A 382 22.60 25.68 24.75
CA GLU A 382 23.92 25.67 24.13
C GLU A 382 25.01 25.24 25.14
N HIS A 383 25.94 24.40 24.66
CA HIS A 383 26.97 23.69 25.45
C HIS A 383 26.47 22.52 26.32
N GLY A 384 25.19 22.18 26.30
CA GLY A 384 24.67 20.94 26.87
C GLY A 384 24.58 19.80 25.86
N THR A 385 24.38 18.58 26.34
CA THR A 385 24.15 17.39 25.51
C THR A 385 22.73 16.88 25.74
N LEU A 386 21.98 16.68 24.66
CA LEU A 386 20.65 16.10 24.69
C LEU A 386 20.75 14.59 24.52
N GLU A 387 20.29 13.85 25.51
CA GLU A 387 20.21 12.38 25.48
C GLU A 387 18.81 11.94 25.05
N LEU A 388 18.73 11.11 24.01
CA LEU A 388 17.50 10.49 23.54
C LEU A 388 17.59 8.99 23.76
N SER A 389 16.51 8.37 24.26
CA SER A 389 16.46 6.93 24.51
C SER A 389 15.05 6.40 24.30
N CYS A 390 14.91 5.42 23.41
CA CYS A 390 13.65 4.75 23.15
C CYS A 390 13.31 3.71 24.24
N PRO A 391 12.02 3.35 24.39
CA PRO A 391 11.61 2.22 25.22
C PRO A 391 12.30 0.90 24.80
N ALA A 392 12.37 -0.05 25.73
CA ALA A 392 13.05 -1.33 25.49
C ALA A 392 12.50 -2.07 24.27
N GLY A 393 13.39 -2.44 23.33
CA GLY A 393 13.02 -3.11 22.09
C GLY A 393 12.65 -2.18 20.94
N GLN A 394 12.76 -0.87 21.11
CA GLN A 394 12.48 0.14 20.09
C GLN A 394 13.73 0.93 19.71
N ALA A 395 13.76 1.42 18.47
CA ALA A 395 14.79 2.31 17.94
C ALA A 395 14.15 3.56 17.35
N ILE A 396 14.91 4.65 17.29
CA ILE A 396 14.47 5.90 16.70
C ILE A 396 14.32 5.69 15.19
N ASP A 397 13.10 5.75 14.67
CA ASP A 397 12.84 5.52 13.23
C ASP A 397 12.62 6.82 12.44
N ALA A 398 12.26 7.90 13.12
CA ALA A 398 12.08 9.21 12.53
C ALA A 398 12.44 10.33 13.51
N VAL A 399 13.07 11.39 12.99
CA VAL A 399 13.16 12.68 13.69
C VAL A 399 12.00 13.51 13.19
N LEU A 400 11.08 13.88 14.08
CA LEU A 400 9.87 14.64 13.72
C LEU A 400 10.11 16.14 13.76
N TYR A 401 11.09 16.57 14.55
CA TYR A 401 11.47 17.96 14.69
C TYR A 401 12.88 18.05 15.28
N ALA A 402 13.71 18.94 14.74
CA ALA A 402 14.95 19.36 15.39
C ALA A 402 15.25 20.82 15.05
N SER A 403 15.61 21.61 16.07
CA SER A 403 16.04 22.99 15.89
C SER A 403 17.12 23.33 16.89
N TYR A 404 18.29 23.73 16.40
CA TYR A 404 19.32 24.42 17.17
C TYR A 404 19.17 25.92 16.91
N GLY A 405 18.76 26.68 17.93
CA GLY A 405 18.42 28.08 17.79
C GLY A 405 17.46 28.58 18.87
N LEU A 406 16.54 29.44 18.48
CA LEU A 406 15.36 29.79 19.26
C LEU A 406 14.20 28.89 18.82
N SER A 407 13.58 28.22 19.79
CA SER A 407 12.38 27.42 19.58
C SER A 407 11.31 27.82 20.58
N GLY A 408 10.10 28.07 20.11
CA GLY A 408 8.92 28.21 20.96
C GLY A 408 8.29 26.85 21.27
N GLY A 409 7.38 26.80 22.25
CA GLY A 409 6.68 25.58 22.63
C GLY A 409 7.39 24.75 23.70
N ALA A 410 6.93 23.52 23.89
CA ALA A 410 7.46 22.57 24.86
C ALA A 410 7.30 21.14 24.35
N PHE A 411 8.18 20.23 24.76
CA PHE A 411 8.13 18.82 24.35
C PHE A 411 6.71 18.22 24.52
N PRO A 412 6.16 17.48 23.53
CA PRO A 412 6.79 17.06 22.26
C PRO A 412 6.62 18.05 21.09
N ARG A 413 6.08 19.24 21.32
CA ARG A 413 5.68 20.19 20.27
C ARG A 413 6.48 21.49 20.36
N PHE A 414 7.46 21.59 19.49
CA PHE A 414 8.28 22.78 19.31
C PHE A 414 7.91 23.50 18.00
N VAL A 415 8.19 24.79 17.94
CA VAL A 415 8.01 25.62 16.75
C VAL A 415 9.27 26.42 16.48
N ASN A 416 9.65 26.48 15.20
CA ASN A 416 10.79 27.29 14.76
C ASN A 416 10.52 28.77 14.96
N ASP A 417 11.55 29.49 15.39
CA ASP A 417 11.58 30.94 15.40
C ASP A 417 12.54 31.46 14.32
N TRP A 418 12.76 32.77 14.26
CA TRP A 418 13.64 33.43 13.28
C TRP A 418 15.11 32.98 13.36
N CYS A 419 15.53 32.38 14.49
CA CYS A 419 16.84 31.76 14.65
C CYS A 419 16.69 30.24 14.69
N THR A 420 16.93 29.57 13.58
CA THR A 420 17.02 28.10 13.51
C THR A 420 18.10 27.71 12.51
N SER A 421 18.93 26.73 12.86
CA SER A 421 19.92 26.22 11.91
C SER A 421 19.28 25.31 10.87
N PRO A 422 19.58 25.48 9.57
CA PRO A 422 19.13 24.54 8.53
C PRO A 422 19.77 23.15 8.66
N TYR A 423 20.79 22.99 9.50
CA TYR A 423 21.47 21.71 9.74
C TYR A 423 20.92 20.94 10.95
N SER A 424 19.94 21.52 11.67
CA SER A 424 19.41 20.95 12.91
C SER A 424 18.85 19.53 12.73
N GLU A 425 17.99 19.34 11.74
CA GLU A 425 17.37 18.05 11.44
C GLU A 425 18.36 17.04 10.82
N PRO A 426 19.14 17.38 9.78
CA PRO A 426 20.14 16.47 9.22
C PRO A 426 21.18 15.95 10.24
N VAL A 427 21.61 16.79 11.19
CA VAL A 427 22.60 16.40 12.22
C VAL A 427 21.97 15.48 13.26
N VAL A 428 20.74 15.76 13.69
CA VAL A 428 20.03 14.89 14.64
C VAL A 428 19.68 13.56 13.99
N GLU A 429 19.22 13.56 12.74
CA GLU A 429 18.97 12.35 11.97
C GLU A 429 20.22 11.49 11.85
N PHE A 430 21.35 12.10 11.50
CA PHE A 430 22.65 11.43 11.39
C PHE A 430 23.09 10.75 12.69
N LEU A 431 22.86 11.39 13.83
CA LEU A 431 23.30 10.87 15.13
C LEU A 431 22.34 9.84 15.73
N CYS A 432 21.05 9.91 15.39
CA CYS A 432 20.00 9.23 16.16
C CYS A 432 19.20 8.18 15.41
N LEU A 433 19.02 8.29 14.09
CA LEU A 433 18.21 7.34 13.35
C LEU A 433 18.78 5.91 13.43
N GLY A 434 17.89 4.94 13.66
CA GLY A 434 18.21 3.52 13.81
C GLY A 434 18.82 3.14 15.15
N GLN A 435 19.10 4.08 16.05
CA GLN A 435 19.67 3.79 17.36
C GLN A 435 18.59 3.63 18.43
N THR A 436 18.86 2.78 19.43
CA THR A 436 18.03 2.68 20.64
C THR A 436 18.21 3.88 21.57
N SER A 437 19.37 4.55 21.47
CA SER A 437 19.72 5.76 22.23
C SER A 437 20.82 6.53 21.50
N CYS A 438 20.81 7.87 21.58
CA CYS A 438 21.84 8.73 21.01
C CYS A 438 22.08 9.97 21.88
N SER A 439 23.24 10.59 21.72
CA SER A 439 23.66 11.80 22.44
C SER A 439 23.96 12.91 21.43
N VAL A 440 23.30 14.06 21.56
CA VAL A 440 23.43 15.18 20.62
C VAL A 440 23.99 16.42 21.33
N PRO A 441 25.25 16.83 21.04
CA PRO A 441 25.85 18.01 21.66
C PRO A 441 25.30 19.29 21.03
N ALA A 442 24.73 20.19 21.84
CA ALA A 442 24.16 21.47 21.41
C ALA A 442 25.25 22.53 21.19
N GLU A 443 26.08 22.30 20.18
CA GLU A 443 27.24 23.16 19.87
C GLU A 443 27.13 23.80 18.49
N SER A 444 27.55 25.06 18.41
CA SER A 444 27.65 25.80 17.13
C SER A 444 28.61 25.14 16.14
N ALA A 445 29.53 24.27 16.60
CA ALA A 445 30.40 23.47 15.75
C ALA A 445 29.64 22.33 15.02
N ALA A 446 28.64 21.74 15.67
CA ALA A 446 27.83 20.66 15.11
C ALA A 446 26.73 21.20 14.17
N PHE A 447 26.12 22.33 14.54
CA PHE A 447 24.93 22.84 13.86
C PHE A 447 25.18 24.09 13.02
N SER A 448 26.41 24.63 12.96
CA SER A 448 26.67 26.03 12.56
C SER A 448 25.98 27.03 13.49
N ASN A 449 26.47 28.27 13.57
CA ASN A 449 25.86 29.30 14.42
C ASN A 449 24.76 30.06 13.64
N PRO A 450 23.45 29.82 13.90
CA PRO A 450 22.35 30.48 13.20
C PRO A 450 22.11 31.92 13.64
N CYS A 451 22.45 32.28 14.89
CA CYS A 451 22.31 33.64 15.41
C CYS A 451 23.44 33.96 16.41
N VAL A 452 24.24 34.96 16.05
CA VAL A 452 25.37 35.44 16.85
C VAL A 452 24.85 36.20 18.07
N ASP A 453 25.54 36.07 19.21
CA ASP A 453 25.23 36.74 20.50
C ASP A 453 23.83 36.45 21.08
N THR A 454 23.24 35.31 20.71
CA THR A 454 21.95 34.83 21.25
C THR A 454 22.14 33.44 21.86
N ASP A 455 21.58 33.24 23.05
CA ASP A 455 21.56 31.93 23.72
C ASP A 455 20.69 30.97 22.91
N LYS A 456 21.32 29.92 22.37
CA LYS A 456 20.63 28.92 21.54
C LYS A 456 20.22 27.73 22.40
N THR A 457 19.18 27.04 21.97
CA THR A 457 18.70 25.80 22.56
C THR A 457 18.57 24.77 21.44
N LEU A 458 19.03 23.55 21.69
CA LEU A 458 18.73 22.40 20.84
C LEU A 458 17.42 21.80 21.34
N SER A 459 16.40 21.76 20.48
CA SER A 459 15.09 21.15 20.76
C SER A 459 14.83 20.05 19.75
N VAL A 460 14.52 18.84 20.22
CA VAL A 460 14.31 17.66 19.37
C VAL A 460 13.04 16.91 19.78
N THR A 461 12.29 16.45 18.79
CA THR A 461 11.23 15.47 18.91
C THR A 461 11.49 14.33 17.92
N ALA A 462 11.44 13.09 18.39
CA ALA A 462 11.70 11.90 17.60
C ALA A 462 10.65 10.81 17.91
N HIS A 463 10.46 9.91 16.97
CA HIS A 463 9.56 8.76 17.09
C HIS A 463 10.39 7.47 17.20
N CYS A 464 9.90 6.56 18.04
CA CYS A 464 10.45 5.25 18.30
C CYS A 464 9.54 4.20 17.68
N LYS A 465 10.11 3.21 17.02
CA LYS A 465 9.36 2.05 16.56
C LYS A 465 10.04 0.81 17.05
N ASP A 466 9.28 -0.28 17.18
CA ASP A 466 9.83 -1.61 17.42
C ASP A 466 11.02 -1.80 16.49
N ALA A 467 12.20 -1.93 17.10
CA ALA A 467 13.44 -2.04 16.38
C ALA A 467 13.27 -3.28 15.50
N ALA A 468 13.37 -3.09 14.17
CA ALA A 468 13.50 -4.21 13.28
C ALA A 468 14.59 -5.12 13.89
N PRO A 469 14.36 -6.44 14.00
CA PRO A 469 15.35 -7.33 14.59
C PRO A 469 16.68 -6.98 13.96
N VAL A 470 17.73 -6.79 14.77
CA VAL A 470 19.07 -6.44 14.29
C VAL A 470 19.37 -7.36 13.12
N ILE A 471 19.16 -6.85 11.91
CA ILE A 471 19.72 -7.43 10.73
C ILE A 471 21.15 -6.94 10.92
N VAL A 472 21.96 -7.79 11.57
CA VAL A 472 23.33 -7.94 11.13
C VAL A 472 23.14 -8.06 9.64
N THR A 473 23.42 -6.99 8.88
CA THR A 473 23.42 -7.09 7.44
C THR A 473 24.17 -8.38 7.17
N PRO A 474 23.54 -9.37 6.50
CA PRO A 474 24.26 -10.58 6.20
C PRO A 474 25.61 -10.13 5.61
N PRO A 475 26.74 -10.76 5.99
CA PRO A 475 28.00 -10.47 5.32
C PRO A 475 27.67 -10.41 3.84
N ASN A 476 28.12 -9.34 3.18
CA ASN A 476 27.82 -9.07 1.79
C ASN A 476 27.72 -10.41 1.04
N PRO A 477 26.56 -10.73 0.41
CA PRO A 477 26.39 -12.03 -0.24
C PRO A 477 27.49 -12.31 -1.28
N ASP A 478 28.18 -11.25 -1.71
CA ASP A 478 29.45 -11.32 -2.40
C ASP A 478 30.64 -11.46 -1.41
N PRO A 479 31.25 -12.66 -1.29
CA PRO A 479 32.41 -12.89 -0.43
C PRO A 479 33.66 -12.10 -0.87
N THR A 480 33.64 -11.48 -2.05
CA THR A 480 34.76 -10.69 -2.56
C THR A 480 34.78 -9.25 -2.06
N ILE A 481 33.70 -8.73 -1.47
CA ILE A 481 33.68 -7.37 -0.93
C ILE A 481 33.99 -7.39 0.57
N ILE A 482 35.06 -6.70 0.96
CA ILE A 482 35.52 -6.62 2.35
C ILE A 482 35.43 -5.18 2.88
N SER A 483 35.14 -5.07 4.17
CA SER A 483 35.07 -3.79 4.87
C SER A 483 35.95 -3.80 6.11
N ALA A 484 36.57 -2.67 6.42
CA ALA A 484 37.32 -2.48 7.65
C ALA A 484 37.14 -1.05 8.18
N THR A 485 37.22 -0.93 9.50
CA THR A 485 37.18 0.38 10.19
C THR A 485 38.26 0.42 11.26
N ALA A 486 38.95 1.54 11.37
CA ALA A 486 39.88 1.81 12.48
C ALA A 486 39.80 3.27 12.91
N THR A 487 39.93 3.51 14.20
CA THR A 487 39.93 4.86 14.81
C THR A 487 41.31 5.50 14.77
N ASP A 488 41.36 6.81 15.00
CA ASP A 488 42.61 7.58 15.11
C ASP A 488 43.61 6.94 16.10
N GLY A 489 44.85 6.76 15.63
CA GLY A 489 45.94 6.16 16.40
C GLY A 489 46.04 4.63 16.27
N ASN A 490 45.13 3.98 15.55
CA ASN A 490 45.15 2.54 15.28
C ASN A 490 45.50 2.22 13.81
N THR A 491 45.79 0.96 13.53
CA THR A 491 46.09 0.47 12.18
C THR A 491 44.87 -0.26 11.60
N LEU A 492 44.38 0.19 10.44
CA LEU A 492 43.39 -0.50 9.64
C LEU A 492 44.05 -1.65 8.86
N SER A 493 43.50 -2.86 8.93
CA SER A 493 44.03 -4.02 8.20
C SER A 493 42.97 -4.56 7.23
N LEU A 494 43.35 -4.78 5.98
CA LEU A 494 42.51 -5.39 4.95
C LEU A 494 43.15 -6.69 4.47
N GLN A 495 42.33 -7.72 4.28
CA GLN A 495 42.76 -9.04 3.81
C GLN A 495 41.69 -9.61 2.89
N CYS A 496 42.05 -9.82 1.63
CA CYS A 496 41.18 -10.47 0.66
C CYS A 496 41.13 -11.99 0.88
N PRO A 497 39.99 -12.63 0.56
CA PRO A 497 39.86 -14.09 0.65
C PRO A 497 40.69 -14.78 -0.45
N ASN A 498 41.22 -15.97 -0.14
CA ASN A 498 42.05 -16.75 -1.07
C ASN A 498 43.22 -15.93 -1.64
N ASN A 499 43.51 -16.06 -2.94
CA ASN A 499 44.57 -15.32 -3.66
C ASN A 499 44.08 -14.00 -4.29
N PHE A 500 42.87 -13.54 -3.94
CA PHE A 500 42.31 -12.32 -4.52
C PHE A 500 43.12 -11.12 -4.03
N VAL A 501 43.22 -10.07 -4.85
CA VAL A 501 43.92 -8.84 -4.50
C VAL A 501 42.92 -7.71 -4.32
N VAL A 502 43.25 -6.72 -3.49
CA VAL A 502 42.40 -5.52 -3.34
C VAL A 502 42.32 -4.82 -4.69
N GLY A 503 41.09 -4.67 -5.19
CA GLY A 503 40.78 -4.01 -6.47
C GLY A 503 40.30 -2.58 -6.25
N PRO A 504 39.14 -2.18 -6.80
CA PRO A 504 38.63 -0.82 -6.65
C PRO A 504 38.16 -0.54 -5.21
N VAL A 505 38.49 0.65 -4.72
CA VAL A 505 37.92 1.18 -3.48
C VAL A 505 36.48 1.64 -3.75
N LEU A 506 35.51 0.92 -3.17
CA LEU A 506 34.08 1.22 -3.31
C LEU A 506 33.66 2.39 -2.41
N PHE A 507 34.27 2.49 -1.24
CA PHE A 507 34.07 3.58 -0.29
C PHE A 507 35.30 3.72 0.60
N ALA A 508 35.74 4.95 0.85
CA ALA A 508 36.69 5.25 1.90
C ALA A 508 36.41 6.63 2.48
N SER A 509 36.32 6.73 3.80
CA SER A 509 36.16 8.01 4.49
C SER A 509 37.00 8.01 5.76
N TYR A 510 37.99 8.89 5.81
CA TYR A 510 38.68 9.31 7.02
C TYR A 510 37.99 10.56 7.55
N GLY A 511 37.36 10.45 8.71
CA GLY A 511 36.49 11.48 9.26
C GLY A 511 35.32 10.84 9.99
N THR A 512 34.10 11.26 9.66
CA THR A 512 32.87 10.53 10.03
C THR A 512 32.16 10.01 8.77
N SER A 513 31.39 8.94 8.92
CA SER A 513 30.65 8.28 7.85
C SER A 513 29.36 7.68 8.42
N ALA A 514 28.33 7.56 7.60
CA ALA A 514 27.05 6.95 7.98
C ALA A 514 26.61 5.91 6.95
N VAL A 515 25.52 5.19 7.28
CA VAL A 515 24.86 4.26 6.39
C VAL A 515 23.45 4.77 6.12
N GLN A 516 23.17 5.18 4.88
CA GLN A 516 21.84 5.60 4.45
C GLN A 516 21.26 4.54 3.51
N SER A 517 20.11 3.97 3.86
CA SER A 517 19.47 2.90 3.07
C SER A 517 20.39 1.71 2.75
N GLY A 518 21.32 1.38 3.65
CA GLY A 518 22.28 0.28 3.47
C GLY A 518 23.55 0.64 2.69
N VAL A 519 23.75 1.91 2.30
CA VAL A 519 24.93 2.38 1.55
C VAL A 519 25.77 3.30 2.43
N ASN A 520 27.10 3.13 2.40
CA ASN A 520 28.04 4.02 3.11
C ASN A 520 28.04 5.42 2.47
N THR A 521 27.80 6.46 3.25
CA THR A 521 27.81 7.86 2.82
C THR A 521 28.86 8.65 3.59
N VAL A 522 29.55 9.55 2.87
CA VAL A 522 30.51 10.49 3.47
C VAL A 522 29.74 11.59 4.21
N SER A 523 30.23 12.02 5.35
CA SER A 523 29.66 13.16 6.08
C SER A 523 30.35 14.48 5.68
N TRP A 524 29.95 15.58 6.33
CA TRP A 524 30.64 16.87 6.25
C TRP A 524 32.07 16.82 6.79
N CYS A 525 32.38 15.89 7.71
CA CYS A 525 33.73 15.60 8.13
C CYS A 525 34.27 14.41 7.33
N HIS A 526 34.81 14.69 6.15
CA HIS A 526 35.41 13.68 5.29
C HIS A 526 36.68 14.25 4.66
N ALA A 527 37.79 13.54 4.76
CA ALA A 527 39.02 13.89 4.05
C ALA A 527 38.92 13.47 2.57
N PRO A 528 38.98 14.40 1.59
CA PRO A 528 38.80 14.08 0.17
C PRO A 528 39.84 13.09 -0.42
N LEU A 529 40.98 12.91 0.26
CA LEU A 529 42.04 11.99 -0.15
C LEU A 529 41.88 10.57 0.42
N SER A 530 40.79 10.28 1.14
CA SER A 530 40.57 8.97 1.78
C SER A 530 40.56 7.82 0.78
N GLY A 531 39.87 7.97 -0.36
CA GLY A 531 39.84 6.97 -1.44
C GLY A 531 41.23 6.74 -2.05
N PRO A 532 41.89 7.78 -2.59
CA PRO A 532 43.24 7.67 -3.14
C PRO A 532 44.26 7.08 -2.16
N ALA A 533 44.21 7.45 -0.87
CA ALA A 533 45.13 6.93 0.13
C ALA A 533 44.98 5.41 0.35
N VAL A 534 43.76 4.89 0.34
CA VAL A 534 43.49 3.45 0.42
C VAL A 534 43.91 2.75 -0.87
N GLN A 535 43.58 3.35 -2.03
CA GLN A 535 43.91 2.81 -3.34
C GLN A 535 45.44 2.63 -3.49
N ASP A 536 46.21 3.68 -3.19
CA ASP A 536 47.68 3.66 -3.31
C ASP A 536 48.34 2.67 -2.33
N ALA A 537 47.75 2.50 -1.15
CA ALA A 537 48.31 1.63 -0.11
C ALA A 537 48.00 0.14 -0.32
N CYS A 538 46.86 -0.18 -0.93
CA CYS A 538 46.30 -1.53 -0.87
C CYS A 538 46.10 -2.20 -2.23
N THR A 539 45.88 -1.46 -3.30
CA THR A 539 45.49 -2.06 -4.59
C THR A 539 46.57 -3.00 -5.13
N GLY A 540 46.15 -4.17 -5.62
CA GLY A 540 47.02 -5.22 -6.15
C GLY A 540 47.70 -6.08 -5.09
N GLN A 541 47.40 -5.88 -3.81
CA GLN A 541 47.92 -6.70 -2.71
C GLN A 541 46.79 -7.56 -2.12
N ASN A 542 47.10 -8.80 -1.72
CA ASN A 542 46.16 -9.69 -1.03
C ASN A 542 45.89 -9.22 0.42
N ALA A 543 46.85 -8.51 1.02
CA ALA A 543 46.80 -7.98 2.37
C ALA A 543 47.50 -6.62 2.43
N CYS A 544 46.93 -5.65 3.15
CA CYS A 544 47.56 -4.35 3.39
C CYS A 544 47.18 -3.80 4.78
N SER A 545 47.97 -2.85 5.27
CA SER A 545 47.72 -2.15 6.53
C SER A 545 47.93 -0.64 6.39
N ILE A 546 47.02 0.16 6.92
CA ILE A 546 47.05 1.64 6.86
C ILE A 546 47.04 2.18 8.29
N ASP A 547 48.05 2.98 8.63
CA ASP A 547 48.06 3.69 9.91
C ASP A 547 47.11 4.89 9.87
N VAL A 548 46.11 4.88 10.75
CA VAL A 548 45.08 5.93 10.81
C VAL A 548 45.57 7.03 11.76
N SER A 549 45.99 8.17 11.20
CA SER A 549 46.50 9.29 12.00
C SER A 549 46.20 10.65 11.36
N PRO A 550 45.85 11.69 12.16
CA PRO A 550 45.64 13.06 11.67
C PRO A 550 46.89 13.71 11.06
N GLN A 551 48.07 13.14 11.32
CA GLN A 551 49.36 13.61 10.81
C GLN A 551 49.90 12.72 9.70
N ALA A 552 49.16 11.67 9.29
CA ALA A 552 49.58 10.80 8.21
C ALA A 552 49.66 11.61 6.90
N PRO A 553 50.74 11.48 6.12
CA PRO A 553 50.99 12.31 4.95
C PRO A 553 49.97 12.12 3.82
N TYR A 554 49.12 11.09 3.90
CA TYR A 554 48.23 10.65 2.83
C TYR A 554 46.78 11.19 2.96
N PHE A 555 46.30 11.54 4.16
CA PHE A 555 44.93 12.07 4.37
C PHE A 555 44.83 13.60 4.30
N GLY A 556 45.95 14.31 4.22
CA GLY A 556 46.00 15.77 4.16
C GLY A 556 46.00 16.45 5.54
N GLN A 557 45.22 17.53 5.70
CA GLN A 557 44.97 18.17 7.00
C GLN A 557 43.78 17.51 7.70
N ASP A 558 43.69 17.65 9.02
CA ASP A 558 42.55 17.17 9.81
C ASP A 558 41.22 17.76 9.27
N PRO A 559 40.29 16.92 8.75
CA PRO A 559 39.06 17.39 8.13
C PRO A 559 38.09 18.03 9.12
N CYS A 560 38.20 17.72 10.41
CA CYS A 560 37.36 18.30 11.46
C CYS A 560 38.06 18.29 12.82
N LEU A 561 38.54 19.47 13.25
CA LEU A 561 39.24 19.65 14.52
C LEU A 561 38.30 19.42 15.71
N GLY A 562 38.74 18.60 16.67
CA GLY A 562 38.00 18.32 17.91
C GLY A 562 36.94 17.22 17.81
N VAL A 563 36.75 16.64 16.63
CA VAL A 563 35.86 15.50 16.40
C VAL A 563 36.70 14.23 16.30
N GLU A 564 36.23 13.15 16.94
CA GLU A 564 36.83 11.82 16.84
C GLU A 564 36.63 11.27 15.42
N LYS A 565 37.72 10.86 14.78
CA LYS A 565 37.70 10.37 13.40
C LYS A 565 37.98 8.88 13.35
N HIS A 566 37.44 8.28 12.32
CA HIS A 566 37.72 6.90 11.95
C HIS A 566 37.87 6.81 10.44
N LEU A 567 38.71 5.87 10.01
CA LEU A 567 38.81 5.46 8.62
C LEU A 567 37.88 4.26 8.42
N THR A 568 36.77 4.46 7.70
CA THR A 568 35.92 3.36 7.20
C THR A 568 36.26 3.11 5.74
N VAL A 569 36.49 1.85 5.39
CA VAL A 569 36.84 1.41 4.04
C VAL A 569 35.96 0.25 3.62
N GLN A 570 35.52 0.27 2.37
CA GLN A 570 34.93 -0.85 1.66
C GLN A 570 35.64 -1.00 0.32
N VAL A 571 36.18 -2.19 0.05
CA VAL A 571 36.87 -2.50 -1.20
C VAL A 571 36.31 -3.78 -1.81
N GLN A 572 36.43 -3.90 -3.12
CA GLN A 572 36.18 -5.15 -3.81
C GLN A 572 37.52 -5.88 -4.03
N CYS A 573 37.60 -7.13 -3.59
CA CYS A 573 38.68 -8.03 -3.93
C CYS A 573 38.43 -8.59 -5.33
N VAL A 574 39.41 -8.48 -6.19
CA VAL A 574 39.35 -8.98 -7.56
C VAL A 574 40.30 -10.15 -7.71
N ASP A 575 39.92 -11.10 -8.55
CA ASP A 575 40.83 -12.14 -8.98
C ASP A 575 41.97 -11.48 -9.77
N PRO A 576 43.25 -11.61 -9.36
CA PRO A 576 44.37 -11.01 -10.08
C PRO A 576 44.49 -11.50 -11.54
N ASP A 577 43.87 -12.62 -11.89
CA ASP A 577 43.89 -13.20 -13.23
C ASP A 577 42.75 -12.65 -14.13
N LEU A 578 41.88 -11.78 -13.61
CA LEU A 578 40.82 -11.10 -14.36
C LEU A 578 41.23 -9.67 -14.75
N ILE A 579 41.05 -9.32 -16.02
CA ILE A 579 41.15 -7.96 -16.53
C ILE A 579 39.84 -7.53 -17.20
N GLY A 580 39.43 -6.28 -17.04
CA GLY A 580 38.18 -5.78 -17.61
C GLY A 580 37.99 -4.28 -17.39
N GLY A 581 36.96 -3.71 -18.01
CA GLY A 581 36.66 -2.29 -17.87
C GLY A 581 35.43 -1.82 -18.64
N VAL A 582 35.13 -0.53 -18.48
CA VAL A 582 34.01 0.17 -19.15
C VAL A 582 34.56 1.28 -20.01
N ALA A 583 34.04 1.42 -21.22
CA ALA A 583 34.38 2.53 -22.10
C ALA A 583 33.10 3.22 -22.60
N ALA A 584 33.10 4.55 -22.53
CA ALA A 584 32.00 5.37 -23.01
C ALA A 584 31.99 5.44 -24.55
N ASP A 585 30.84 5.78 -25.13
CA ASP A 585 30.64 5.91 -26.56
C ASP A 585 31.63 6.92 -27.17
N GLY A 586 32.27 6.53 -28.27
CA GLY A 586 33.32 7.29 -28.94
C GLY A 586 34.72 7.15 -28.33
N SER A 587 34.92 6.28 -27.33
CA SER A 587 36.24 5.95 -26.75
C SER A 587 36.70 4.52 -27.12
N SER A 588 37.90 4.13 -26.66
CA SER A 588 38.42 2.77 -26.85
C SER A 588 38.62 2.11 -25.49
N LEU A 589 38.22 0.85 -25.33
CA LEU A 589 38.55 0.06 -24.16
C LEU A 589 39.89 -0.65 -24.39
N ASP A 590 40.91 -0.25 -23.65
CA ASP A 590 42.25 -0.84 -23.72
C ASP A 590 42.43 -1.85 -22.59
N LEU A 591 42.68 -3.12 -22.94
CA LEU A 591 42.92 -4.20 -22.00
C LEU A 591 44.35 -4.74 -22.17
N ALA A 592 45.04 -4.99 -21.05
CA ALA A 592 46.38 -5.56 -21.05
C ALA A 592 46.52 -6.58 -19.92
N CYS A 593 47.02 -7.77 -20.26
CA CYS A 593 47.36 -8.79 -19.27
C CYS A 593 48.69 -8.46 -18.57
N PRO A 594 48.92 -9.01 -17.36
CA PRO A 594 50.22 -8.97 -16.71
C PRO A 594 51.35 -9.53 -17.60
N ALA A 595 52.59 -9.12 -17.29
CA ALA A 595 53.75 -9.44 -18.13
C ALA A 595 54.04 -10.95 -18.19
N GLY A 596 53.75 -11.57 -19.33
CA GLY A 596 53.95 -13.02 -19.55
C GLY A 596 52.66 -13.76 -19.91
N ASP A 597 51.52 -13.12 -19.68
CA ASP A 597 50.20 -13.71 -19.85
C ASP A 597 49.52 -13.20 -21.13
N VAL A 598 48.58 -13.99 -21.62
CA VAL A 598 47.68 -13.62 -22.71
C VAL A 598 46.24 -13.80 -22.26
N VAL A 599 45.31 -13.14 -22.94
CA VAL A 599 43.89 -13.39 -22.74
C VAL A 599 43.56 -14.85 -23.08
N GLY A 600 43.15 -15.63 -22.09
CA GLY A 600 42.81 -17.04 -22.21
C GLY A 600 41.34 -17.27 -22.56
N GLU A 601 40.43 -16.51 -21.96
CA GLU A 601 38.99 -16.65 -22.17
C GLU A 601 38.26 -15.31 -22.01
N ILE A 602 37.21 -15.09 -22.79
CA ILE A 602 36.29 -13.96 -22.61
C ILE A 602 35.13 -14.42 -21.71
N LEU A 603 35.10 -13.91 -20.48
CA LEU A 603 34.10 -14.32 -19.48
C LEU A 603 32.79 -13.54 -19.65
N PHE A 604 32.86 -12.28 -20.08
CA PHE A 604 31.70 -11.44 -20.28
C PHE A 604 31.98 -10.38 -21.33
N ALA A 605 30.97 -10.07 -22.14
CA ALA A 605 30.99 -8.96 -23.08
C ALA A 605 29.59 -8.47 -23.36
N SER A 606 29.37 -7.15 -23.29
CA SER A 606 28.05 -6.53 -23.44
C SER A 606 28.13 -5.18 -24.16
N TYR A 607 27.13 -4.88 -24.98
CA TYR A 607 26.99 -3.58 -25.67
C TYR A 607 25.61 -2.97 -25.44
N GLY A 608 25.57 -1.86 -24.71
CA GLY A 608 24.40 -1.04 -24.41
C GLY A 608 24.39 -0.55 -22.96
N ASN A 609 23.51 -1.09 -22.08
CA ASN A 609 23.41 -0.64 -20.67
C ASN A 609 23.69 -1.75 -19.64
N PRO A 610 24.91 -2.28 -19.56
CA PRO A 610 25.28 -3.29 -18.58
C PRO A 610 25.25 -2.74 -17.14
N THR A 611 24.85 -3.58 -16.18
CA THR A 611 24.83 -3.24 -14.75
C THR A 611 25.81 -4.14 -13.98
N GLY A 612 26.48 -3.63 -12.94
CA GLY A 612 27.43 -4.40 -12.12
C GLY A 612 28.86 -3.84 -12.15
N ASP A 613 29.82 -4.61 -11.62
CA ASP A 613 31.26 -4.26 -11.53
C ASP A 613 32.16 -5.36 -12.13
N ALA A 614 33.48 -5.15 -12.06
CA ALA A 614 34.52 -5.98 -12.69
C ALA A 614 34.58 -7.45 -12.25
N SER A 615 33.67 -7.93 -11.40
CA SER A 615 33.55 -9.37 -11.13
C SER A 615 32.13 -9.91 -11.30
N LEU A 616 31.13 -9.03 -11.45
CA LEU A 616 29.70 -9.38 -11.43
C LEU A 616 28.86 -8.57 -12.44
N PHE A 617 29.34 -8.44 -13.69
CA PHE A 617 28.54 -7.80 -14.73
C PHE A 617 27.30 -8.62 -15.12
N GLN A 618 26.19 -7.91 -15.32
CA GLN A 618 24.93 -8.44 -15.82
C GLN A 618 24.54 -7.71 -17.11
N LYS A 619 23.98 -8.47 -18.06
CA LYS A 619 23.45 -7.91 -19.31
C LYS A 619 22.22 -7.06 -19.00
N GLY A 620 22.25 -5.79 -19.41
CA GLY A 620 21.07 -4.94 -19.35
C GLY A 620 20.06 -5.25 -20.45
N TRP A 621 18.94 -4.52 -20.44
CA TRP A 621 17.85 -4.70 -21.42
C TRP A 621 18.22 -4.29 -22.87
N CYS A 622 19.35 -3.60 -23.04
CA CYS A 622 19.93 -3.27 -24.34
C CYS A 622 21.31 -3.93 -24.40
N ASP A 623 21.38 -5.20 -24.83
CA ASP A 623 22.64 -5.90 -25.09
C ASP A 623 22.68 -6.40 -26.55
N SER A 624 23.82 -6.21 -27.23
CA SER A 624 24.05 -6.80 -28.54
C SER A 624 24.39 -8.28 -28.45
N MET A 625 23.72 -9.08 -29.27
CA MET A 625 24.03 -10.51 -29.43
C MET A 625 25.42 -10.80 -30.01
N TYR A 626 26.16 -9.78 -30.50
CA TYR A 626 27.47 -9.93 -31.14
C TYR A 626 28.65 -9.49 -30.26
N SER A 627 28.39 -8.93 -29.07
CA SER A 627 29.41 -8.34 -28.18
C SER A 627 30.57 -9.30 -27.94
N THR A 628 30.29 -10.53 -27.50
CA THR A 628 31.32 -11.54 -27.20
C THR A 628 32.15 -11.95 -28.42
N ASN A 629 31.56 -11.97 -29.62
CA ASN A 629 32.28 -12.37 -30.84
C ASN A 629 33.29 -11.30 -31.29
N VAL A 630 32.92 -10.02 -31.16
CA VAL A 630 33.82 -8.90 -31.50
C VAL A 630 35.02 -8.92 -30.57
N VAL A 631 34.78 -9.05 -29.27
CA VAL A 631 35.81 -9.02 -28.24
C VAL A 631 36.72 -10.24 -28.32
N SER A 632 36.15 -11.43 -28.53
CA SER A 632 36.93 -12.65 -28.77
C SER A 632 37.84 -12.51 -29.98
N SER A 633 37.39 -11.83 -31.04
CA SER A 633 38.21 -11.65 -32.25
C SER A 633 39.38 -10.67 -32.08
N LEU A 634 39.27 -9.74 -31.11
CA LEU A 634 40.27 -8.69 -30.88
C LEU A 634 41.23 -9.03 -29.74
N CYS A 635 40.74 -9.71 -28.71
CA CYS A 635 41.47 -9.88 -27.45
C CYS A 635 41.97 -11.29 -27.21
N LEU A 636 41.31 -12.34 -27.70
CA LEU A 636 41.69 -13.71 -27.39
C LEU A 636 43.12 -14.03 -27.87
N HIS A 637 43.94 -14.60 -26.97
CA HIS A 637 45.35 -14.91 -27.15
C HIS A 637 46.27 -13.70 -27.42
N GLN A 638 45.82 -12.48 -27.14
CA GLN A 638 46.66 -11.28 -27.17
C GLN A 638 47.14 -10.93 -25.76
N ALA A 639 48.37 -10.39 -25.65
CA ALA A 639 48.87 -9.83 -24.39
C ALA A 639 48.23 -8.46 -24.07
N SER A 640 47.77 -7.75 -25.11
CA SER A 640 46.96 -6.54 -24.99
C SER A 640 46.08 -6.36 -26.23
N CYS A 641 44.93 -5.72 -26.06
CA CYS A 641 43.99 -5.42 -27.13
C CYS A 641 43.30 -4.07 -26.90
N SER A 642 42.79 -3.45 -27.97
CA SER A 642 42.07 -2.19 -27.94
C SER A 642 40.77 -2.34 -28.71
N ILE A 643 39.64 -2.06 -28.06
CA ILE A 643 38.30 -2.29 -28.59
C ILE A 643 37.65 -0.93 -28.88
N PRO A 644 37.47 -0.55 -30.16
CA PRO A 644 36.92 0.75 -30.51
C PRO A 644 35.39 0.81 -30.33
N VAL A 645 34.90 1.77 -29.55
CA VAL A 645 33.47 2.02 -29.31
C VAL A 645 33.00 3.17 -30.22
N ASN A 646 32.23 2.89 -31.28
CA ASN A 646 31.78 3.91 -32.24
C ASN A 646 30.25 4.07 -32.27
N THR A 647 29.83 5.35 -32.33
CA THR A 647 28.48 5.93 -32.25
C THR A 647 27.29 4.98 -32.19
N GLY A 648 26.70 4.88 -30.98
CA GLY A 648 25.43 4.22 -30.72
C GLY A 648 25.21 3.64 -29.31
N TYR A 649 25.80 4.23 -28.25
CA TYR A 649 25.73 3.86 -26.81
C TYR A 649 26.61 2.66 -26.34
N ASP A 650 27.15 2.74 -25.10
CA ASP A 650 28.40 2.18 -24.49
C ASP A 650 28.67 0.62 -24.46
N PHE A 651 29.95 0.19 -24.32
CA PHE A 651 30.45 -1.23 -24.28
C PHE A 651 31.09 -1.61 -22.92
N LEU A 652 31.05 -2.90 -22.53
CA LEU A 652 31.67 -3.41 -21.28
C LEU A 652 32.08 -4.90 -21.35
N ASP A 653 33.37 -5.22 -21.07
CA ASP A 653 33.96 -6.56 -21.17
C ASP A 653 34.79 -7.03 -19.95
N LEU A 654 34.72 -8.34 -19.68
CA LEU A 654 35.47 -9.08 -18.65
C LEU A 654 36.22 -10.26 -19.26
N VAL A 655 37.51 -10.36 -18.96
CA VAL A 655 38.45 -11.27 -19.63
C VAL A 655 39.36 -11.94 -18.61
N SER A 656 39.64 -13.23 -18.78
CA SER A 656 40.62 -13.96 -17.97
C SER A 656 41.96 -14.06 -18.70
N CYS A 657 43.06 -13.79 -17.99
CA CYS A 657 44.42 -13.99 -18.46
C CYS A 657 44.93 -15.38 -18.05
N SER A 658 45.75 -16.00 -18.91
CA SER A 658 46.41 -17.27 -18.63
C SER A 658 47.86 -17.28 -19.10
N ASP A 659 48.67 -18.15 -18.47
CA ASP A 659 50.07 -18.36 -18.83
C ASP A 659 50.20 -18.70 -20.33
N ALA A 660 51.12 -18.03 -21.04
CA ALA A 660 51.36 -18.21 -22.48
C ALA A 660 51.80 -19.64 -22.94
N PHE A 661 51.87 -20.62 -22.02
CA PHE A 661 52.38 -21.97 -22.24
C PHE A 661 51.41 -23.11 -21.82
N SER A 662 50.10 -22.94 -21.95
CA SER A 662 49.15 -24.06 -21.89
C SER A 662 48.33 -24.15 -23.18
N TRP A 663 48.45 -25.28 -23.90
CA TRP A 663 47.74 -25.57 -25.16
C TRP A 663 46.51 -26.44 -24.91
#